data_AF-A0A945CT32-F1
#
_entry.id   AF-A0A945CT32-F1
#
_cell.length_a   1.000
_cell.length_b   1.000
_cell.length_c   1.000
_cell.angle_alpha   90.00
_cell.angle_beta   90.00
_cell.angle_gamma   90.00
#
_symmetry.space_group_name_H-M   'P 1'
#
loop_
_entity.id
_entity.type
_entity.pdbx_description
1 polymer ?
#
loop_
_entity_poly.entity_id
_entity_poly.type
_entity_poly.pdbx_seq_one_letter_code
_entity_poly.pdbx_strand_id
1 'polypeptide(L)'
;MAIAELRRLTVLCYVFLCTSLLPGEGEGQTFFIEVTGEAGLSQEVGSRSQAIGDYDNDGWPDLFSGNAYAEGSSLNSGRMALLHNEGNGTFVDRSAEIQADTSPKFAGGGATFVDYDNDGDLDLFVPIGQVWSAISERNVLLRNDRGVFRDVTLEAGLTDKLPTDNAIWLDYNQDGYLDLYTGNVGCNPNDPTVRNKLYRQNGDGTFTDVTREAGLDIQLTDCGGTNGGMAAGDFNDDGWPDLYVGNYESLNHLFLNNGQGEFQDVTTGDIGDPGHALGVAVGDINGDGNLDIFQSAGGGGLKFSKGYRSIMLLNLGEGQFLDVSEAVGLPKEMLEIEVGFPNLADYDNDGDLDLHIDNGYGPFFLFLNNGDGMFVDMTSRTDSFGAHSIGDFDLDGFLDSWGYGLWRNNGNDNHWLRVEVVGTESNRSGIGTRLTTTAGDLQQMREILGGVGYHQHEMVAHFGLGQRTQVDRLEIRWPSGQVDVLTDIPADRKIRVIEGQGTYHVVQPTVWESAPPDSLVIGSTVDLRIAVRPALFEDDAQVTGVVADLSELGGPEAIPLADAGDGTYHLELSSFVVESPRGLKSISIMIDQATSLGSYWTRLSRSFTVLPDGDLVIFGDVLLEGWKWIPALKVELDMEATAQTYQGNEALGVRTDGNWRVTCWPAEPLDLSGYDALQFAIHPGDASGTALQLSLGGSKMNLLSEDPGDIRVDLEDRSWQVVEVPLASIDLDDALISIVFSGNLEGTLYLDDIQLVAAKPSSPANTAVTEEHTATLPQSFTLNQNYPNPFNSSTVIRFALPTTADVDLSIFNLAGQQVATLADGIRAAGTYTLHWDGRDDDGQPLASGVYLYRLRTGDGQQQETRKLLLLR
;
A
#
# COMPACT_ATOMS: atom_id res chain seq x y z
N MET A 1 23.62 -13.27 -41.76
CA MET A 1 22.72 -12.71 -42.80
C MET A 1 21.66 -13.72 -43.27
N ALA A 2 21.99 -14.85 -43.91
CA ALA A 2 20.97 -15.79 -44.43
C ALA A 2 20.21 -16.61 -43.35
N ILE A 3 20.76 -16.76 -42.14
CA ILE A 3 20.11 -17.48 -41.02
C ILE A 3 19.15 -16.56 -40.24
N ALA A 4 19.51 -15.28 -40.08
CA ALA A 4 18.67 -14.26 -39.43
C ALA A 4 17.40 -13.96 -40.24
N GLU A 5 17.48 -13.91 -41.59
CA GLU A 5 16.29 -13.81 -42.44
C GLU A 5 15.41 -15.07 -42.39
N LEU A 6 15.99 -16.25 -42.16
CA LEU A 6 15.24 -17.50 -42.03
C LEU A 6 14.47 -17.57 -40.69
N ARG A 7 15.06 -17.07 -39.60
CA ARG A 7 14.37 -16.90 -38.30
C ARG A 7 13.22 -15.91 -38.41
N ARG A 8 13.43 -14.74 -39.04
CA ARG A 8 12.38 -13.74 -39.33
C ARG A 8 11.18 -14.31 -40.10
N LEU A 9 11.42 -15.17 -41.11
CA LEU A 9 10.34 -15.75 -41.92
C LEU A 9 9.52 -16.84 -41.20
N THR A 10 10.11 -17.49 -40.19
CA THR A 10 9.47 -18.62 -39.49
C THR A 10 8.46 -18.12 -38.45
N VAL A 11 8.78 -17.02 -37.76
CA VAL A 11 7.87 -16.33 -36.81
C VAL A 11 6.64 -15.78 -37.55
N LEU A 12 6.84 -15.11 -38.70
CA LEU A 12 5.76 -14.55 -39.51
C LEU A 12 4.79 -15.59 -40.13
N CYS A 13 5.18 -16.86 -40.28
CA CYS A 13 4.32 -17.89 -40.87
C CYS A 13 3.44 -18.64 -39.84
N TYR A 14 3.78 -18.59 -38.55
CA TYR A 14 2.99 -19.23 -37.49
C TYR A 14 1.75 -18.38 -37.10
N VAL A 15 1.90 -17.05 -37.18
CA VAL A 15 0.88 -16.01 -36.88
C VAL A 15 -0.42 -16.14 -37.72
N PHE A 16 -0.40 -16.82 -38.86
CA PHE A 16 -1.57 -16.92 -39.74
C PHE A 16 -2.50 -18.12 -39.48
N LEU A 17 -2.18 -19.03 -38.56
CA LEU A 17 -2.88 -20.32 -38.43
C LEU A 17 -3.75 -20.52 -37.17
N CYS A 18 -3.72 -19.61 -36.19
CA CYS A 18 -4.48 -19.74 -34.94
C CYS A 18 -5.45 -18.57 -34.72
N THR A 19 -6.52 -18.49 -35.52
CA THR A 19 -7.67 -17.59 -35.24
C THR A 19 -8.96 -18.39 -35.22
N SER A 20 -9.09 -19.29 -34.24
CA SER A 20 -10.40 -19.77 -33.81
C SER A 20 -10.23 -20.60 -32.54
N LEU A 21 -10.61 -20.04 -31.39
CA LEU A 21 -11.24 -20.71 -30.23
C LEU A 21 -11.22 -19.73 -29.04
N LEU A 22 -12.30 -18.98 -28.83
CA LEU A 22 -12.58 -18.27 -27.57
C LEU A 22 -13.88 -18.85 -26.99
N PRO A 23 -13.92 -19.32 -25.73
CA PRO A 23 -15.17 -19.56 -25.03
C PRO A 23 -15.61 -18.33 -24.22
N GLY A 24 -16.83 -17.87 -24.51
CA GLY A 24 -17.89 -17.46 -23.57
C GLY A 24 -17.66 -16.34 -22.54
N GLU A 25 -18.31 -15.18 -22.79
CA GLU A 25 -18.60 -14.13 -21.81
C GLU A 25 -19.38 -14.67 -20.60
N GLY A 26 -18.79 -14.61 -19.40
CA GLY A 26 -19.48 -14.60 -18.11
C GLY A 26 -19.64 -13.16 -17.61
N GLU A 27 -20.71 -12.87 -16.87
CA GLU A 27 -20.95 -11.55 -16.25
C GLU A 27 -19.67 -11.09 -15.51
N GLY A 28 -19.13 -9.93 -15.92
CA GLY A 28 -17.70 -9.63 -15.81
C GLY A 28 -17.20 -9.44 -14.39
N GLN A 29 -16.41 -10.41 -13.90
CA GLN A 29 -15.51 -10.21 -12.76
C GLN A 29 -14.46 -9.16 -13.15
N THR A 30 -14.31 -8.12 -12.35
CA THR A 30 -13.19 -7.17 -12.46
C THR A 30 -11.92 -7.83 -11.93
N PHE A 31 -10.82 -7.71 -12.67
CA PHE A 31 -9.51 -8.20 -12.25
C PHE A 31 -9.03 -7.42 -11.04
N PHE A 32 -9.09 -6.09 -11.12
CA PHE A 32 -8.66 -5.19 -10.05
C PHE A 32 -9.82 -4.40 -9.47
N ILE A 33 -9.82 -4.23 -8.16
CA ILE A 33 -10.70 -3.31 -7.43
C ILE A 33 -9.88 -2.32 -6.61
N GLU A 34 -10.32 -1.07 -6.53
CA GLU A 34 -9.66 -0.05 -5.70
C GLU A 34 -9.97 -0.32 -4.22
N VAL A 35 -8.94 -0.45 -3.39
CA VAL A 35 -9.04 -0.69 -1.94
C VAL A 35 -8.30 0.36 -1.12
N THR A 36 -7.83 1.45 -1.73
CA THR A 36 -7.04 2.51 -1.07
C THR A 36 -7.61 2.95 0.28
N GLY A 37 -8.90 3.33 0.31
CA GLY A 37 -9.54 3.79 1.54
C GLY A 37 -9.83 2.68 2.55
N GLU A 38 -10.13 1.46 2.08
CA GLU A 38 -10.31 0.28 2.94
C GLU A 38 -9.00 -0.11 3.63
N ALA A 39 -7.88 0.07 2.93
CA ALA A 39 -6.53 -0.18 3.43
C ALA A 39 -5.99 0.93 4.36
N GLY A 40 -6.80 1.96 4.67
CA GLY A 40 -6.38 3.07 5.54
C GLY A 40 -5.41 4.06 4.89
N LEU A 41 -5.28 4.02 3.56
CA LEU A 41 -4.41 4.92 2.79
C LEU A 41 -5.22 6.10 2.22
N SER A 42 -4.54 7.24 2.06
CA SER A 42 -5.07 8.36 1.27
C SER A 42 -4.51 8.33 -0.15
N GLN A 43 -5.28 8.85 -1.12
CA GLN A 43 -4.84 8.97 -2.52
C GLN A 43 -3.62 9.91 -2.68
N GLU A 44 -3.28 10.68 -1.64
CA GLU A 44 -2.13 11.57 -1.64
C GLU A 44 -0.79 10.84 -1.41
N VAL A 45 -0.80 9.57 -1.00
CA VAL A 45 0.44 8.84 -0.72
C VAL A 45 1.08 8.24 -1.99
N GLY A 46 0.43 8.31 -3.15
CA GLY A 46 0.97 7.79 -4.40
C GLY A 46 1.96 8.73 -5.11
N SER A 47 3.09 8.19 -5.59
CA SER A 47 4.09 8.94 -6.36
C SER A 47 4.72 8.09 -7.46
N ARG A 48 5.46 8.73 -8.35
CA ARG A 48 6.27 8.06 -9.39
C ARG A 48 7.52 7.39 -8.84
N SER A 49 7.77 7.46 -7.54
CA SER A 49 8.97 6.97 -6.87
C SER A 49 8.53 6.02 -5.78
N GLN A 50 8.32 4.76 -6.14
CA GLN A 50 7.76 3.73 -5.25
C GLN A 50 8.69 2.53 -5.17
N ALA A 51 8.74 1.93 -3.99
CA ALA A 51 9.47 0.70 -3.72
C ALA A 51 8.66 -0.20 -2.80
N ILE A 52 8.57 -1.49 -3.15
CA ILE A 52 7.91 -2.52 -2.35
C ILE A 52 8.96 -3.44 -1.74
N GLY A 53 8.87 -3.69 -0.44
CA GLY A 53 9.79 -4.58 0.28
C GLY A 53 9.37 -4.76 1.74
N ASP A 54 9.67 -5.92 2.31
CA ASP A 54 9.47 -6.25 3.73
C ASP A 54 10.65 -5.69 4.54
N TYR A 55 10.54 -4.45 5.03
CA TYR A 55 11.68 -3.76 5.66
C TYR A 55 11.88 -4.16 7.13
N ASP A 56 10.85 -4.74 7.75
CA ASP A 56 10.84 -5.13 9.16
C ASP A 56 10.86 -6.65 9.39
N ASN A 57 11.00 -7.40 8.29
CA ASN A 57 11.20 -8.84 8.25
C ASN A 57 10.03 -9.63 8.88
N ASP A 58 8.82 -9.07 8.84
CA ASP A 58 7.61 -9.69 9.40
C ASP A 58 6.88 -10.62 8.43
N GLY A 59 7.27 -10.59 7.16
CA GLY A 59 6.75 -11.41 6.07
C GLY A 59 5.67 -10.74 5.23
N TRP A 60 5.25 -9.52 5.57
CA TRP A 60 4.29 -8.72 4.82
C TRP A 60 5.02 -7.65 3.99
N PRO A 61 4.74 -7.52 2.68
CA PRO A 61 5.36 -6.46 1.90
C PRO A 61 4.88 -5.07 2.34
N ASP A 62 5.83 -4.19 2.64
CA ASP A 62 5.61 -2.78 2.92
C ASP A 62 5.83 -1.92 1.67
N LEU A 63 5.47 -0.63 1.78
CA LEU A 63 5.59 0.32 0.68
C LEU A 63 6.32 1.59 1.11
N PHE A 64 7.31 1.99 0.33
CA PHE A 64 7.82 3.35 0.36
C PHE A 64 7.28 4.15 -0.82
N SER A 65 6.88 5.39 -0.55
CA SER A 65 6.52 6.37 -1.58
C SER A 65 7.28 7.67 -1.40
N GLY A 66 7.96 8.11 -2.45
CA GLY A 66 8.60 9.41 -2.53
C GLY A 66 7.58 10.55 -2.62
N ASN A 67 8.09 11.78 -2.55
CA ASN A 67 7.24 12.98 -2.67
C ASN A 67 6.88 13.26 -4.15
N ALA A 68 5.58 13.41 -4.45
CA ALA A 68 5.09 13.70 -5.80
C ALA A 68 5.09 15.20 -6.11
N TYR A 69 5.76 15.60 -7.20
CA TYR A 69 5.48 16.87 -7.88
C TYR A 69 4.73 16.60 -9.17
N ALA A 70 3.50 17.09 -9.23
CA ALA A 70 2.73 17.18 -10.46
C ALA A 70 2.45 18.65 -10.74
N GLU A 71 3.12 19.22 -11.76
CA GLU A 71 2.93 20.62 -12.17
C GLU A 71 1.43 20.93 -12.35
N GLY A 72 0.91 21.85 -11.54
CA GLY A 72 -0.48 22.29 -11.62
C GLY A 72 -1.52 21.38 -10.97
N SER A 73 -1.12 20.29 -10.31
CA SER A 73 -2.01 19.47 -9.49
C SER A 73 -2.21 20.09 -8.10
N SER A 74 -3.39 19.90 -7.52
CA SER A 74 -3.69 20.19 -6.12
C SER A 74 -3.20 19.09 -5.15
N LEU A 75 -2.58 18.02 -5.66
CA LEU A 75 -2.25 16.77 -4.95
C LEU A 75 -0.78 16.70 -4.52
N ASN A 76 -0.20 17.84 -4.10
CA ASN A 76 1.17 17.86 -3.58
C ASN A 76 1.17 17.34 -2.14
N SER A 77 1.34 16.02 -1.95
CA SER A 77 1.41 15.44 -0.61
C SER A 77 2.61 15.91 0.20
N GLY A 78 3.63 16.50 -0.44
CA GLY A 78 4.68 17.27 0.21
C GLY A 78 5.58 16.48 1.17
N ARG A 79 5.37 15.16 1.31
CA ARG A 79 6.09 14.26 2.22
C ARG A 79 6.43 12.95 1.53
N MET A 80 7.56 12.36 1.94
CA MET A 80 7.83 10.94 1.68
C MET A 80 7.06 10.11 2.71
N ALA A 81 6.62 8.92 2.33
CA ALA A 81 5.84 8.02 3.16
C ALA A 81 6.49 6.64 3.24
N LEU A 82 6.72 6.15 4.46
CA LEU A 82 6.96 4.73 4.73
C LEU A 82 5.65 4.13 5.26
N LEU A 83 5.07 3.20 4.52
CA LEU A 83 3.77 2.60 4.80
C LEU A 83 3.99 1.14 5.19
N HIS A 84 3.81 0.86 6.48
CA HIS A 84 3.91 -0.48 7.03
C HIS A 84 2.62 -1.26 6.86
N ASN A 85 2.71 -2.51 6.40
CA ASN A 85 1.58 -3.41 6.23
C ASN A 85 1.30 -4.15 7.55
N GLU A 86 0.13 -3.93 8.16
CA GLU A 86 -0.21 -4.55 9.46
C GLU A 86 -0.65 -6.03 9.33
N GLY A 87 -0.58 -6.61 8.12
CA GLY A 87 -0.93 -8.00 7.84
C GLY A 87 -2.42 -8.33 7.90
N ASN A 88 -3.28 -7.31 7.98
CA ASN A 88 -4.74 -7.42 8.02
C ASN A 88 -5.41 -6.68 6.83
N GLY A 89 -4.62 -6.33 5.81
CA GLY A 89 -5.04 -5.56 4.65
C GLY A 89 -5.04 -4.04 4.85
N THR A 90 -4.53 -3.56 5.99
CA THR A 90 -4.39 -2.12 6.27
C THR A 90 -2.93 -1.70 6.40
N PHE A 91 -2.67 -0.43 6.11
CA PHE A 91 -1.35 0.18 6.17
C PHE A 91 -1.29 1.32 7.18
N VAL A 92 -0.14 1.48 7.83
CA VAL A 92 0.13 2.55 8.78
C VAL A 92 1.35 3.35 8.36
N ASP A 93 1.24 4.67 8.39
CA ASP A 93 2.35 5.58 8.12
C ASP A 93 3.40 5.55 9.25
N ARG A 94 4.58 5.01 8.93
CA ARG A 94 5.79 4.90 9.77
C ARG A 94 6.90 5.85 9.32
N SER A 95 6.59 6.93 8.61
CA SER A 95 7.62 7.87 8.13
C SER A 95 8.48 8.48 9.23
N ALA A 96 8.01 8.47 10.48
CA ALA A 96 8.78 8.89 11.65
C ALA A 96 10.00 7.98 11.94
N GLU A 97 10.02 6.75 11.41
CA GLU A 97 11.14 5.80 11.53
C GLU A 97 12.31 6.19 10.61
N ILE A 98 12.09 7.10 9.66
CA ILE A 98 13.14 7.70 8.85
C ILE A 98 13.79 8.83 9.63
N GLN A 99 14.89 8.53 10.32
CA GLN A 99 15.68 9.51 11.08
C GLN A 99 16.64 10.31 10.19
N ALA A 100 16.12 10.88 9.12
CA ALA A 100 16.86 11.71 8.18
C ALA A 100 16.21 13.09 8.05
N ASP A 101 16.99 14.09 7.62
CA ASP A 101 16.42 15.35 7.14
C ASP A 101 15.73 15.09 5.79
N THR A 102 14.49 14.60 5.86
CA THR A 102 13.62 14.33 4.72
C THR A 102 12.99 15.59 4.13
N SER A 103 13.53 16.78 4.48
CA SER A 103 13.10 18.06 3.91
C SER A 103 13.40 18.31 2.42
N PRO A 104 14.20 17.53 1.63
CA PRO A 104 14.19 17.74 0.19
C PRO A 104 12.78 17.47 -0.35
N LYS A 105 12.15 18.55 -0.81
CA LYS A 105 10.73 18.59 -1.20
C LYS A 105 10.41 17.81 -2.49
N PHE A 106 11.37 17.10 -3.08
CA PHE A 106 11.25 16.52 -4.41
C PHE A 106 12.13 15.27 -4.54
N ALA A 107 11.52 14.10 -4.35
CA ALA A 107 12.13 12.86 -4.79
C ALA A 107 12.15 12.82 -6.33
N GLY A 108 13.24 12.33 -6.91
CA GLY A 108 13.22 11.81 -8.27
C GLY A 108 12.43 10.49 -8.32
N GLY A 109 12.18 9.96 -9.51
CA GLY A 109 11.75 8.56 -9.65
C GLY A 109 12.86 7.61 -9.21
N GLY A 110 12.53 6.39 -8.84
CA GLY A 110 13.52 5.32 -8.64
C GLY A 110 13.94 5.10 -7.20
N ALA A 111 13.06 5.35 -6.23
CA ALA A 111 13.28 4.82 -4.89
C ALA A 111 13.38 3.29 -4.94
N THR A 112 14.23 2.70 -4.09
CA THR A 112 14.49 1.25 -4.11
C THR A 112 14.85 0.76 -2.71
N PHE A 113 14.19 -0.29 -2.26
CA PHE A 113 14.60 -1.14 -1.15
C PHE A 113 15.65 -2.15 -1.61
N VAL A 114 16.80 -2.19 -0.97
CA VAL A 114 17.91 -3.07 -1.35
C VAL A 114 18.84 -3.29 -0.15
N ASP A 115 19.41 -4.47 0.00
CA ASP A 115 20.44 -4.73 1.02
C ASP A 115 21.82 -4.38 0.43
N TYR A 116 22.29 -3.13 0.62
CA TYR A 116 23.51 -2.66 -0.04
C TYR A 116 24.80 -3.09 0.69
N ASP A 117 24.71 -3.43 1.97
CA ASP A 117 25.86 -3.83 2.80
C ASP A 117 25.88 -5.32 3.22
N ASN A 118 24.95 -6.11 2.66
CA ASN A 118 24.79 -7.56 2.78
C ASN A 118 24.52 -8.05 4.22
N ASP A 119 23.92 -7.21 5.05
CA ASP A 119 23.62 -7.53 6.46
C ASP A 119 22.28 -8.23 6.68
N GLY A 120 21.45 -8.32 5.63
CA GLY A 120 20.13 -8.95 5.63
C GLY A 120 18.96 -7.98 5.79
N ASP A 121 19.22 -6.69 5.99
CA ASP A 121 18.19 -5.66 6.15
C ASP A 121 17.97 -4.92 4.82
N LEU A 122 16.72 -4.68 4.43
CA LEU A 122 16.44 -3.85 3.27
C LEU A 122 16.68 -2.38 3.63
N ASP A 123 17.72 -1.79 3.03
CA ASP A 123 18.02 -0.37 3.06
C ASP A 123 17.21 0.40 2.01
N LEU A 124 17.14 1.72 2.12
CA LEU A 124 16.36 2.55 1.20
C LEU A 124 17.23 3.59 0.50
N PHE A 125 17.26 3.54 -0.83
CA PHE A 125 17.82 4.59 -1.66
C PHE A 125 16.73 5.48 -2.25
N VAL A 126 16.92 6.80 -2.14
CA VAL A 126 16.00 7.80 -2.67
C VAL A 126 16.78 8.79 -3.55
N PRO A 127 16.61 8.73 -4.88
CA PRO A 127 17.19 9.72 -5.79
C PRO A 127 16.51 11.08 -5.61
N ILE A 128 17.28 12.16 -5.76
CA ILE A 128 16.82 13.54 -5.59
C ILE A 128 17.15 14.33 -6.85
N GLY A 129 16.12 14.89 -7.48
CA GLY A 129 16.24 15.68 -8.70
C GLY A 129 15.11 15.40 -9.67
N GLN A 130 14.87 16.34 -10.59
CA GLN A 130 13.89 16.18 -11.67
C GLN A 130 14.32 16.99 -12.89
N VAL A 131 14.07 16.45 -14.09
CA VAL A 131 14.42 17.01 -15.42
C VAL A 131 13.98 18.45 -15.61
N TRP A 132 12.78 18.78 -15.12
CA TRP A 132 12.12 20.07 -15.36
C TRP A 132 12.37 21.08 -14.24
N SER A 133 13.12 20.69 -13.21
CA SER A 133 13.46 21.53 -12.07
C SER A 133 14.95 21.90 -12.09
N ALA A 134 15.29 23.06 -11.54
CA ALA A 134 16.70 23.45 -11.33
C ALA A 134 17.29 22.82 -10.05
N ILE A 135 16.72 21.72 -9.56
CA ILE A 135 17.11 21.10 -8.28
C ILE A 135 18.25 20.13 -8.53
N SER A 136 19.34 20.35 -7.81
CA SER A 136 20.50 19.47 -7.83
C SER A 136 21.00 19.37 -6.39
N GLU A 137 20.41 18.42 -5.67
CA GLU A 137 20.82 18.07 -4.31
C GLU A 137 21.42 16.67 -4.31
N ARG A 138 21.89 16.20 -3.15
CA ARG A 138 22.41 14.84 -3.03
C ARG A 138 21.24 13.87 -2.99
N ASN A 139 21.41 12.71 -3.62
CA ASN A 139 20.58 11.54 -3.38
C ASN A 139 20.70 11.13 -1.90
N VAL A 140 19.73 10.38 -1.39
CA VAL A 140 19.71 9.91 0.00
C VAL A 140 19.89 8.38 0.00
N LEU A 141 20.87 7.89 0.74
CA LEU A 141 20.98 6.48 1.10
C LEU A 141 20.68 6.34 2.60
N LEU A 142 19.66 5.56 2.92
CA LEU A 142 19.17 5.31 4.26
C LEU A 142 19.48 3.87 4.64
N ARG A 143 20.38 3.67 5.60
CA ARG A 143 20.63 2.33 6.13
C ARG A 143 19.55 1.95 7.12
N ASN A 144 18.97 0.77 6.97
CA ASN A 144 18.02 0.19 7.90
C ASN A 144 18.78 -0.54 9.01
N ASP A 145 18.57 -0.14 10.25
CA ASP A 145 19.11 -0.82 11.42
C ASP A 145 17.93 -1.29 12.27
N ARG A 146 17.37 -2.47 11.96
CA ARG A 146 16.25 -3.07 12.71
C ARG A 146 14.92 -2.31 12.63
N GLY A 147 14.54 -1.89 11.43
CA GLY A 147 13.30 -1.14 11.16
C GLY A 147 13.41 0.35 11.44
N VAL A 148 14.64 0.86 11.61
CA VAL A 148 14.91 2.29 11.84
C VAL A 148 15.95 2.76 10.84
N PHE A 149 15.60 3.77 10.04
CA PHE A 149 16.44 4.24 8.95
C PHE A 149 17.31 5.43 9.37
N ARG A 150 18.61 5.38 9.06
CA ARG A 150 19.53 6.53 9.22
C ARG A 150 20.13 6.95 7.89
N ASP A 151 20.29 8.25 7.68
CA ASP A 151 21.04 8.79 6.53
C ASP A 151 22.53 8.47 6.64
N VAL A 152 23.03 7.67 5.70
CA VAL A 152 24.43 7.28 5.56
C VAL A 152 25.09 7.87 4.32
N THR A 153 24.39 8.69 3.54
CA THR A 153 24.80 9.21 2.23
C THR A 153 26.25 9.73 2.20
N LEU A 154 26.61 10.57 3.18
CA LEU A 154 27.93 11.17 3.24
C LEU A 154 29.01 10.17 3.69
N GLU A 155 28.66 9.22 4.56
CA GLU A 155 29.55 8.16 5.03
C GLU A 155 29.84 7.16 3.90
N ALA A 156 28.81 6.85 3.10
CA ALA A 156 28.88 6.02 1.92
C ALA A 156 29.62 6.69 0.74
N GLY A 157 29.99 7.98 0.84
CA GLY A 157 30.74 8.68 -0.20
C GLY A 157 29.91 9.19 -1.39
N LEU A 158 28.58 9.10 -1.33
CA LEU A 158 27.65 9.61 -2.35
C LEU A 158 27.48 11.13 -2.22
N THR A 159 28.55 11.87 -2.52
CA THR A 159 28.62 13.33 -2.25
C THR A 159 28.13 14.23 -3.38
N ASP A 160 27.89 13.65 -4.55
CA ASP A 160 27.52 14.37 -5.77
C ASP A 160 26.13 15.01 -5.64
N LYS A 161 26.01 16.22 -6.18
CA LYS A 161 24.75 16.99 -6.23
C LYS A 161 24.26 17.06 -7.67
N LEU A 162 23.65 15.98 -8.12
CA LEU A 162 23.17 15.85 -9.50
C LEU A 162 21.64 15.86 -9.51
N PRO A 163 21.01 16.40 -10.57
CA PRO A 163 19.59 16.22 -10.80
C PRO A 163 19.32 14.75 -11.20
N THR A 164 19.12 13.88 -10.20
CA THR A 164 18.92 12.45 -10.41
C THR A 164 17.43 12.15 -10.51
N ASP A 165 16.97 11.66 -11.66
CA ASP A 165 15.54 11.40 -11.91
C ASP A 165 15.15 9.92 -11.80
N ASN A 166 16.13 9.02 -11.91
CA ASN A 166 15.95 7.58 -11.79
C ASN A 166 17.24 6.84 -11.41
N ALA A 167 17.12 5.61 -10.91
CA ALA A 167 18.23 4.76 -10.50
C ALA A 167 17.90 3.27 -10.65
N ILE A 168 18.94 2.46 -10.79
CA ILE A 168 18.88 0.99 -10.77
C ILE A 168 20.11 0.42 -10.07
N TRP A 169 19.95 -0.78 -9.52
CA TRP A 169 21.00 -1.53 -8.83
C TRP A 169 21.39 -2.78 -9.60
N LEU A 170 22.69 -3.12 -9.55
CA LEU A 170 23.25 -4.30 -10.20
C LEU A 170 24.60 -4.65 -9.56
N ASP A 171 25.02 -5.91 -9.60
CA ASP A 171 26.39 -6.31 -9.33
C ASP A 171 27.15 -6.40 -10.66
N TYR A 172 27.70 -5.28 -11.15
CA TYR A 172 28.21 -5.24 -12.54
C TYR A 172 29.53 -6.00 -12.72
N ASN A 173 30.23 -6.27 -11.62
CA ASN A 173 31.55 -6.89 -11.63
C ASN A 173 31.56 -8.29 -10.97
N GLN A 174 30.40 -8.77 -10.49
CA GLN A 174 30.18 -10.04 -9.79
C GLN A 174 31.08 -10.19 -8.55
N ASP A 175 31.25 -9.13 -7.77
CA ASP A 175 32.00 -9.17 -6.51
C ASP A 175 31.13 -9.44 -5.27
N GLY A 176 29.83 -9.60 -5.47
CA GLY A 176 28.84 -9.88 -4.43
C GLY A 176 28.31 -8.63 -3.74
N TYR A 177 28.72 -7.43 -4.16
CA TYR A 177 28.20 -6.16 -3.64
C TYR A 177 27.40 -5.41 -4.71
N LEU A 178 26.31 -4.78 -4.30
CA LEU A 178 25.44 -4.08 -5.22
C LEU A 178 25.98 -2.69 -5.55
N ASP A 179 26.15 -2.44 -6.84
CA ASP A 179 26.56 -1.18 -7.42
C ASP A 179 25.33 -0.36 -7.86
N LEU A 180 25.50 0.96 -7.89
CA LEU A 180 24.42 1.91 -8.15
C LEU A 180 24.64 2.64 -9.47
N TYR A 181 23.68 2.53 -10.40
CA TYR A 181 23.66 3.31 -11.63
C TYR A 181 22.56 4.38 -11.58
N THR A 182 22.94 5.66 -11.71
CA THR A 182 22.00 6.79 -11.62
C THR A 182 21.81 7.50 -12.95
N GLY A 183 20.55 7.76 -13.29
CA GLY A 183 20.15 8.58 -14.43
C GLY A 183 20.11 10.05 -14.03
N ASN A 184 21.06 10.82 -14.57
CA ASN A 184 21.23 12.22 -14.20
C ASN A 184 21.01 13.11 -15.43
N VAL A 185 20.18 14.12 -15.29
CA VAL A 185 19.69 14.92 -16.42
C VAL A 185 19.60 16.39 -16.06
N GLY A 186 20.37 17.23 -16.76
CA GLY A 186 20.49 18.65 -16.44
C GLY A 186 20.29 19.52 -17.66
N CYS A 187 19.05 19.88 -17.99
CA CYS A 187 18.76 20.85 -19.05
C CYS A 187 19.09 22.31 -18.66
N ASN A 188 20.06 22.51 -17.76
CA ASN A 188 20.57 23.81 -17.34
C ASN A 188 21.54 24.34 -18.40
N PRO A 189 21.30 25.52 -19.00
CA PRO A 189 22.21 26.12 -19.99
C PRO A 189 23.63 26.36 -19.48
N ASN A 190 23.85 26.35 -18.17
CA ASN A 190 25.14 26.60 -17.53
C ASN A 190 25.94 25.34 -17.16
N ASP A 191 25.36 24.14 -17.27
CA ASP A 191 26.08 22.87 -17.05
C ASP A 191 25.53 21.74 -17.94
N PRO A 192 25.85 21.75 -19.25
CA PRO A 192 25.39 20.73 -20.20
C PRO A 192 26.16 19.39 -20.07
N THR A 193 26.82 19.14 -18.93
CA THR A 193 27.73 17.99 -18.75
C THR A 193 27.29 16.99 -17.69
N VAL A 194 26.07 17.13 -17.16
CA VAL A 194 25.47 16.17 -16.20
C VAL A 194 25.27 14.82 -16.88
N ARG A 195 26.10 13.82 -16.56
CA ARG A 195 26.03 12.47 -17.14
C ARG A 195 25.52 11.48 -16.12
N ASN A 196 24.99 10.35 -16.59
CA ASN A 196 24.74 9.20 -15.74
C ASN A 196 26.00 8.79 -14.99
N LYS A 197 25.83 8.15 -13.84
CA LYS A 197 26.93 7.73 -12.98
C LYS A 197 26.80 6.26 -12.63
N LEU A 198 27.93 5.54 -12.69
CA LEU A 198 28.08 4.22 -12.09
C LEU A 198 28.95 4.34 -10.85
N TYR A 199 28.39 3.99 -9.70
CA TYR A 199 29.05 3.96 -8.41
C TYR A 199 29.29 2.53 -8.00
N ARG A 200 30.56 2.12 -7.96
CA ARG A 200 30.95 0.80 -7.48
C ARG A 200 30.99 0.75 -5.95
N GLN A 201 30.40 -0.26 -5.33
CA GLN A 201 30.52 -0.54 -3.90
C GLN A 201 31.91 -1.14 -3.60
N ASN A 202 32.58 -0.69 -2.52
CA ASN A 202 33.97 -1.09 -2.21
C ASN A 202 34.11 -2.31 -1.25
N GLY A 203 33.00 -2.97 -0.90
CA GLY A 203 32.88 -4.01 0.11
C GLY A 203 32.80 -3.53 1.56
N ASP A 204 32.77 -2.21 1.79
CA ASP A 204 32.76 -1.59 3.13
C ASP A 204 31.63 -0.58 3.34
N GLY A 205 30.63 -0.60 2.44
CA GLY A 205 29.49 0.32 2.43
C GLY A 205 29.81 1.69 1.82
N THR A 206 31.02 1.88 1.29
CA THR A 206 31.37 3.10 0.54
C THR A 206 31.36 2.89 -0.97
N PHE A 207 31.11 3.97 -1.70
CA PHE A 207 30.99 3.97 -3.15
C PHE A 207 32.12 4.75 -3.83
N THR A 208 32.45 4.35 -5.05
CA THR A 208 33.41 5.04 -5.92
C THR A 208 32.82 5.23 -7.31
N ASP A 209 32.84 6.47 -7.82
CA ASP A 209 32.47 6.77 -9.20
C ASP A 209 33.48 6.12 -10.16
N VAL A 210 33.03 5.07 -10.85
CA VAL A 210 33.80 4.31 -11.85
C VAL A 210 33.29 4.57 -13.27
N THR A 211 32.41 5.56 -13.46
CA THR A 211 31.69 5.82 -14.72
C THR A 211 32.61 5.83 -15.95
N ARG A 212 33.77 6.49 -15.84
CA ARG A 212 34.75 6.54 -16.94
C ARG A 212 35.48 5.22 -17.15
N GLU A 213 35.84 4.54 -16.06
CA GLU A 213 36.56 3.27 -16.11
C GLU A 213 35.68 2.19 -16.74
N ALA A 214 34.39 2.20 -16.42
CA ALA A 214 33.39 1.29 -16.96
C ALA A 214 32.94 1.63 -18.39
N GLY A 215 33.47 2.69 -19.02
CA GLY A 215 33.10 3.08 -20.39
C GLY A 215 31.76 3.81 -20.52
N LEU A 216 31.15 4.22 -19.40
CA LEU A 216 29.83 4.87 -19.33
C LEU A 216 29.90 6.40 -19.19
N ASP A 217 31.10 7.02 -19.27
CA ASP A 217 31.27 8.49 -19.31
C ASP A 217 30.91 9.04 -20.69
N ILE A 218 29.63 8.89 -21.04
CA ILE A 218 29.04 9.24 -22.33
C ILE A 218 27.93 10.29 -22.13
N GLN A 219 27.72 11.08 -23.18
CA GLN A 219 26.59 11.99 -23.25
C GLN A 219 25.50 11.30 -24.07
N LEU A 220 24.40 10.96 -23.40
CA LEU A 220 23.26 10.25 -23.99
C LEU A 220 22.31 11.22 -24.68
N THR A 221 22.12 12.42 -24.11
CA THR A 221 21.18 13.42 -24.61
C THR A 221 21.83 14.81 -24.69
N ASP A 222 21.14 15.76 -25.32
CA ASP A 222 21.53 17.17 -25.29
C ASP A 222 21.51 17.78 -23.86
N CYS A 223 20.78 17.14 -22.92
CA CYS A 223 20.77 17.49 -21.50
C CYS A 223 21.74 16.67 -20.65
N GLY A 224 22.62 15.89 -21.30
CA GLY A 224 23.67 15.11 -20.66
C GLY A 224 23.34 13.62 -20.56
N GLY A 225 22.85 13.14 -19.42
CA GLY A 225 22.45 11.75 -19.18
C GLY A 225 20.98 11.48 -19.53
N THR A 226 20.36 10.57 -18.80
CA THR A 226 18.99 10.10 -19.05
C THR A 226 18.01 10.44 -17.94
N ASN A 227 16.75 10.49 -18.35
CA ASN A 227 15.55 10.46 -17.52
C ASN A 227 14.54 9.44 -18.07
N GLY A 228 14.96 8.52 -18.93
CA GLY A 228 14.11 7.46 -19.45
C GLY A 228 14.10 6.24 -18.54
N GLY A 229 13.27 5.25 -18.87
CA GLY A 229 13.30 3.94 -18.22
C GLY A 229 14.68 3.29 -18.38
N MET A 230 15.18 2.66 -17.32
CA MET A 230 16.45 1.95 -17.32
C MET A 230 16.25 0.56 -16.73
N ALA A 231 16.98 -0.44 -17.21
CA ALA A 231 16.98 -1.76 -16.61
C ALA A 231 18.36 -2.39 -16.71
N ALA A 232 18.74 -3.13 -15.67
CA ALA A 232 19.91 -4.01 -15.67
C ALA A 232 19.45 -5.46 -15.71
N GLY A 233 19.92 -6.23 -16.69
CA GLY A 233 19.59 -7.64 -16.85
C GLY A 233 20.47 -8.30 -17.90
N ASP A 234 20.52 -9.63 -17.91
CA ASP A 234 21.34 -10.40 -18.85
C ASP A 234 20.65 -10.52 -20.23
N PHE A 235 20.79 -9.50 -21.07
CA PHE A 235 20.10 -9.40 -22.37
C PHE A 235 20.73 -10.28 -23.46
N ASN A 236 21.89 -10.89 -23.22
CA ASN A 236 22.60 -11.72 -24.19
C ASN A 236 22.81 -13.19 -23.74
N ASP A 237 22.36 -13.55 -22.52
CA ASP A 237 22.51 -14.85 -21.83
C ASP A 237 23.98 -15.28 -21.62
N ASP A 238 24.87 -14.32 -21.34
CA ASP A 238 26.28 -14.57 -21.02
C ASP A 238 26.59 -14.61 -19.51
N GLY A 239 25.57 -14.36 -18.68
CA GLY A 239 25.65 -14.37 -17.23
C GLY A 239 26.06 -13.05 -16.60
N TRP A 240 26.37 -12.00 -17.36
CA TRP A 240 26.70 -10.68 -16.85
C TRP A 240 25.53 -9.70 -17.02
N PRO A 241 25.26 -8.81 -16.04
CA PRO A 241 24.20 -7.83 -16.19
C PRO A 241 24.60 -6.77 -17.22
N ASP A 242 23.78 -6.63 -18.25
CA ASP A 242 23.83 -5.60 -19.28
C ASP A 242 22.94 -4.40 -18.88
N LEU A 243 23.02 -3.29 -19.62
CA LEU A 243 22.20 -2.09 -19.37
C LEU A 243 21.38 -1.70 -20.60
N TYR A 244 20.06 -1.60 -20.42
CA TYR A 244 19.19 -0.86 -21.33
C TYR A 244 18.88 0.52 -20.77
N VAL A 245 19.07 1.55 -21.59
CA VAL A 245 18.87 2.95 -21.20
C VAL A 245 18.00 3.65 -22.23
N GLY A 246 16.73 3.88 -21.87
CA GLY A 246 15.82 4.74 -22.62
C GLY A 246 16.22 6.21 -22.50
N ASN A 247 15.90 7.05 -23.49
CA ASN A 247 16.22 8.48 -23.49
C ASN A 247 15.07 9.37 -24.00
N TYR A 248 15.17 10.67 -23.67
CA TYR A 248 14.28 11.73 -24.16
C TYR A 248 14.81 12.31 -25.48
N GLU A 249 14.00 12.25 -26.54
CA GLU A 249 14.28 12.78 -27.89
C GLU A 249 15.67 12.42 -28.46
N SER A 250 16.21 11.29 -28.03
CA SER A 250 17.55 10.79 -28.38
C SER A 250 17.48 9.27 -28.61
N LEU A 251 18.55 8.68 -29.14
CA LEU A 251 18.62 7.24 -29.28
C LEU A 251 18.56 6.58 -27.89
N ASN A 252 17.80 5.50 -27.75
CA ASN A 252 17.96 4.59 -26.63
C ASN A 252 19.26 3.79 -26.82
N HIS A 253 19.80 3.26 -25.73
CA HIS A 253 21.06 2.54 -25.78
C HIS A 253 20.98 1.17 -25.12
N LEU A 254 21.66 0.19 -25.72
CA LEU A 254 21.99 -1.09 -25.11
C LEU A 254 23.50 -1.15 -24.90
N PHE A 255 23.92 -1.34 -23.65
CA PHE A 255 25.30 -1.56 -23.28
C PHE A 255 25.49 -2.98 -22.81
N LEU A 256 26.33 -3.75 -23.50
CA LEU A 256 26.71 -5.08 -23.03
C LEU A 256 27.90 -5.00 -22.08
N ASN A 257 27.80 -5.71 -20.97
CA ASN A 257 28.91 -5.88 -20.05
C ASN A 257 29.85 -6.96 -20.58
N ASN A 258 31.15 -6.66 -20.66
CA ASN A 258 32.11 -7.63 -21.18
C ASN A 258 32.57 -8.67 -20.14
N GLY A 259 32.17 -8.52 -18.86
CA GLY A 259 32.65 -9.35 -17.75
C GLY A 259 34.09 -9.05 -17.32
N GLN A 260 34.63 -7.89 -17.73
CA GLN A 260 35.91 -7.35 -17.28
C GLN A 260 35.74 -5.96 -16.64
N GLY A 261 34.50 -5.60 -16.30
CA GLY A 261 34.14 -4.33 -15.66
C GLY A 261 34.04 -3.15 -16.63
N GLU A 262 33.88 -3.39 -17.94
CA GLU A 262 33.61 -2.35 -18.92
C GLU A 262 32.33 -2.67 -19.72
N PHE A 263 31.61 -1.62 -20.08
CA PHE A 263 30.43 -1.70 -20.91
C PHE A 263 30.73 -1.26 -22.35
N GLN A 264 30.16 -1.97 -23.31
CA GLN A 264 30.22 -1.64 -24.73
C GLN A 264 28.84 -1.24 -25.24
N ASP A 265 28.73 -0.03 -25.80
CA ASP A 265 27.55 0.38 -26.56
C ASP A 265 27.43 -0.45 -27.85
N VAL A 266 26.42 -1.31 -27.92
CA VAL A 266 26.12 -2.18 -29.07
C VAL A 266 24.86 -1.76 -29.81
N THR A 267 24.36 -0.55 -29.53
CA THR A 267 23.09 -0.04 -30.03
C THR A 267 23.03 -0.12 -31.56
N THR A 268 22.17 -1.01 -32.06
CA THR A 268 21.93 -1.21 -33.49
C THR A 268 20.49 -1.62 -33.77
N GLY A 269 19.91 -1.16 -34.87
CA GLY A 269 18.55 -1.56 -35.26
C GLY A 269 17.47 -0.93 -34.39
N ASP A 270 16.43 -1.70 -34.08
CA ASP A 270 15.18 -1.20 -33.51
C ASP A 270 15.30 -0.85 -32.01
N ILE A 271 16.26 -1.43 -31.28
CA ILE A 271 16.51 -1.08 -29.87
C ILE A 271 17.00 0.35 -29.68
N GLY A 272 17.62 0.92 -30.72
CA GLY A 272 18.06 2.31 -30.73
C GLY A 272 16.98 3.27 -31.21
N ASP A 273 15.69 2.96 -31.00
CA ASP A 273 14.60 3.82 -31.44
C ASP A 273 14.78 5.25 -30.90
N PRO A 274 14.86 6.28 -31.78
CA PRO A 274 14.95 7.66 -31.33
C PRO A 274 13.55 8.14 -30.92
N GLY A 275 13.29 8.17 -29.62
CA GLY A 275 11.95 8.38 -29.09
C GLY A 275 11.94 9.14 -27.77
N HIS A 276 10.81 9.03 -27.06
CA HIS A 276 10.64 9.55 -25.71
C HIS A 276 10.42 8.36 -24.77
N ALA A 277 11.45 7.57 -24.53
CA ALA A 277 11.37 6.31 -23.78
C ALA A 277 11.23 6.57 -22.27
N LEU A 278 10.01 6.87 -21.79
CA LEU A 278 9.79 7.29 -20.40
C LEU A 278 9.94 6.13 -19.43
N GLY A 279 9.36 4.97 -19.73
CA GLY A 279 9.40 3.80 -18.86
C GLY A 279 9.75 2.53 -19.63
N VAL A 280 10.10 1.51 -18.88
CA VAL A 280 10.49 0.21 -19.41
C VAL A 280 9.92 -0.91 -18.55
N ALA A 281 9.46 -1.97 -19.19
CA ALA A 281 9.16 -3.25 -18.57
C ALA A 281 10.00 -4.33 -19.25
N VAL A 282 10.54 -5.27 -18.46
CA VAL A 282 11.46 -6.30 -18.93
C VAL A 282 10.95 -7.67 -18.50
N GLY A 283 10.92 -8.62 -19.43
CA GLY A 283 10.47 -9.98 -19.15
C GLY A 283 10.43 -10.84 -20.41
N ASP A 284 10.41 -12.16 -20.24
CA ASP A 284 10.29 -13.13 -21.35
C ASP A 284 8.81 -13.32 -21.72
N ILE A 285 8.35 -12.63 -22.77
CA ILE A 285 6.92 -12.59 -23.14
C ILE A 285 6.50 -13.76 -24.04
N ASN A 286 7.47 -14.50 -24.60
CA ASN A 286 7.21 -15.58 -25.55
C ASN A 286 7.69 -16.97 -25.05
N GLY A 287 8.28 -17.04 -23.85
CA GLY A 287 8.76 -18.25 -23.20
C GLY A 287 10.03 -18.83 -23.83
N ASP A 288 10.83 -18.03 -24.54
CA ASP A 288 12.06 -18.49 -25.20
C ASP A 288 13.32 -18.40 -24.33
N GLY A 289 13.18 -17.85 -23.13
CA GLY A 289 14.24 -17.69 -22.14
C GLY A 289 15.10 -16.43 -22.32
N ASN A 290 14.79 -15.55 -23.26
CA ASN A 290 15.46 -14.25 -23.41
C ASN A 290 14.59 -13.14 -22.83
N LEU A 291 15.23 -12.12 -22.25
CA LEU A 291 14.51 -10.95 -21.75
C LEU A 291 14.10 -10.03 -22.91
N ASP A 292 12.80 -9.82 -23.07
CA ASP A 292 12.19 -8.84 -23.98
C ASP A 292 11.96 -7.51 -23.28
N ILE A 293 11.70 -6.47 -24.06
CA ILE A 293 11.54 -5.11 -23.54
C ILE A 293 10.28 -4.47 -24.10
N PHE A 294 9.38 -4.03 -23.22
CA PHE A 294 8.39 -3.03 -23.58
C PHE A 294 8.87 -1.65 -23.17
N GLN A 295 8.97 -0.74 -24.12
CA GLN A 295 9.26 0.66 -23.89
C GLN A 295 8.00 1.49 -24.07
N SER A 296 7.62 2.22 -23.02
CA SER A 296 6.57 3.22 -23.11
C SER A 296 7.12 4.52 -23.69
N ALA A 297 6.36 5.15 -24.59
CA ALA A 297 6.67 6.48 -25.07
C ALA A 297 5.69 7.54 -24.58
N GLY A 298 6.22 8.73 -24.28
CA GLY A 298 5.45 9.92 -23.91
C GLY A 298 5.27 10.13 -22.40
N GLY A 299 5.67 11.29 -21.89
CA GLY A 299 5.72 11.55 -20.44
C GLY A 299 5.80 13.02 -20.06
N GLY A 300 5.31 13.91 -20.92
CA GLY A 300 5.51 15.36 -20.76
C GLY A 300 4.34 16.20 -21.26
N GLY A 301 3.14 15.98 -20.74
CA GLY A 301 2.00 16.88 -20.91
C GLY A 301 1.41 16.96 -22.32
N LEU A 302 0.11 17.26 -22.37
CA LEU A 302 -0.74 17.16 -23.56
C LEU A 302 -0.10 17.72 -24.86
N LYS A 303 0.33 16.78 -25.72
CA LYS A 303 0.77 16.93 -27.12
C LYS A 303 2.15 17.54 -27.32
N PHE A 304 3.16 16.67 -27.44
CA PHE A 304 4.24 16.98 -28.38
C PHE A 304 3.73 16.89 -29.82
N SER A 305 4.22 17.81 -30.65
CA SER A 305 3.91 17.90 -32.09
C SER A 305 4.58 16.82 -32.95
N LYS A 306 5.23 15.83 -32.33
CA LYS A 306 5.99 14.75 -32.96
C LYS A 306 5.42 13.40 -32.50
N GLY A 307 5.03 12.54 -33.43
CA GLY A 307 4.41 11.24 -33.16
C GLY A 307 5.41 10.18 -32.70
N TYR A 308 5.85 10.26 -31.44
CA TYR A 308 6.58 9.17 -30.78
C TYR A 308 5.62 8.01 -30.48
N ARG A 309 6.15 6.79 -30.38
CA ARG A 309 5.34 5.60 -30.10
C ARG A 309 6.01 4.67 -29.10
N SER A 310 5.20 3.99 -28.30
CA SER A 310 5.63 2.85 -27.48
C SER A 310 6.02 1.69 -28.39
N ILE A 311 6.96 0.86 -27.94
CA ILE A 311 7.45 -0.29 -28.72
C ILE A 311 7.62 -1.55 -27.85
N MET A 312 7.23 -2.70 -28.40
CA MET A 312 7.58 -4.02 -27.88
C MET A 312 8.77 -4.55 -28.68
N LEU A 313 9.90 -4.75 -28.02
CA LEU A 313 11.16 -5.25 -28.57
C LEU A 313 11.36 -6.70 -28.15
N LEU A 314 11.22 -7.61 -29.11
CA LEU A 314 11.50 -9.03 -28.92
C LEU A 314 13.01 -9.29 -29.05
N ASN A 315 13.59 -9.94 -28.06
CA ASN A 315 14.97 -10.37 -28.05
C ASN A 315 15.14 -11.66 -28.86
N LEU A 316 15.98 -11.61 -29.88
CA LEU A 316 16.26 -12.74 -30.78
C LEU A 316 17.47 -13.57 -30.32
N GLY A 317 18.02 -13.23 -29.15
CA GLY A 317 19.27 -13.73 -28.59
C GLY A 317 20.50 -12.92 -29.02
N GLU A 318 21.60 -13.10 -28.30
CA GLU A 318 22.88 -12.40 -28.52
C GLU A 318 22.74 -10.86 -28.51
N GLY A 319 21.81 -10.31 -27.73
CA GLY A 319 21.57 -8.87 -27.62
C GLY A 319 20.95 -8.22 -28.88
N GLN A 320 20.29 -8.99 -29.74
CA GLN A 320 19.62 -8.49 -30.94
C GLN A 320 18.12 -8.36 -30.73
N PHE A 321 17.57 -7.18 -31.00
CA PHE A 321 16.14 -6.91 -30.80
C PHE A 321 15.41 -6.60 -32.10
N LEU A 322 14.12 -6.91 -32.13
CA LEU A 322 13.20 -6.64 -33.22
C LEU A 322 11.95 -5.94 -32.67
N ASP A 323 11.54 -4.83 -33.28
CA ASP A 323 10.23 -4.25 -32.99
C ASP A 323 9.12 -5.17 -33.53
N VAL A 324 8.31 -5.69 -32.60
CA VAL A 324 7.17 -6.57 -32.85
C VAL A 324 5.83 -5.95 -32.44
N SER A 325 5.79 -4.66 -32.11
CA SER A 325 4.64 -4.00 -31.45
C SER A 325 3.28 -4.33 -32.08
N GLU A 326 3.13 -4.13 -33.39
CA GLU A 326 1.88 -4.44 -34.09
C GLU A 326 1.69 -5.96 -34.32
N ALA A 327 2.79 -6.71 -34.39
CA ALA A 327 2.77 -8.14 -34.65
C ALA A 327 2.28 -8.94 -33.45
N VAL A 328 2.48 -8.42 -32.23
CA VAL A 328 1.99 -9.01 -30.96
C VAL A 328 0.56 -8.55 -30.60
N GLY A 329 -0.16 -7.90 -31.53
CA GLY A 329 -1.57 -7.54 -31.33
C GLY A 329 -1.82 -6.22 -30.59
N LEU A 330 -0.78 -5.45 -30.25
CA LEU A 330 -0.97 -4.14 -29.63
C LEU A 330 -1.56 -3.14 -30.65
N PRO A 331 -2.66 -2.45 -30.31
CA PRO A 331 -3.33 -1.56 -31.25
C PRO A 331 -2.49 -0.31 -31.49
N LYS A 332 -2.37 0.08 -32.75
CA LYS A 332 -1.60 1.25 -33.17
C LYS A 332 -2.03 2.52 -32.44
N GLU A 333 -3.32 2.67 -32.18
CA GLU A 333 -3.88 3.81 -31.45
C GLU A 333 -3.37 3.91 -30.02
N MET A 334 -3.08 2.78 -29.36
CA MET A 334 -2.46 2.73 -28.03
C MET A 334 -0.95 3.02 -28.12
N LEU A 335 -0.28 2.50 -29.15
CA LEU A 335 1.16 2.74 -29.31
C LEU A 335 1.48 4.22 -29.56
N GLU A 336 0.57 4.99 -30.16
CA GLU A 336 0.77 6.41 -30.51
C GLU A 336 0.24 7.41 -29.45
N ILE A 337 -0.19 6.95 -28.27
CA ILE A 337 -0.54 7.82 -27.14
C ILE A 337 0.56 7.82 -26.08
N GLU A 338 0.62 8.90 -25.30
CA GLU A 338 1.60 9.06 -24.23
C GLU A 338 1.28 8.12 -23.07
N VAL A 339 2.23 7.28 -22.67
CA VAL A 339 2.14 6.35 -21.52
C VAL A 339 3.49 6.28 -20.80
N GLY A 340 3.48 6.08 -19.48
CA GLY A 340 4.64 6.31 -18.63
C GLY A 340 5.20 5.08 -17.92
N PHE A 341 4.35 4.24 -17.34
CA PHE A 341 4.78 3.19 -16.40
C PHE A 341 4.22 1.83 -16.83
N PRO A 342 4.89 1.14 -17.76
CA PRO A 342 4.50 -0.20 -18.17
C PRO A 342 5.00 -1.24 -17.16
N ASN A 343 4.25 -2.32 -17.01
CA ASN A 343 4.58 -3.47 -16.17
C ASN A 343 4.35 -4.75 -16.96
N LEU A 344 5.28 -5.71 -16.87
CA LEU A 344 5.12 -7.06 -17.38
C LEU A 344 4.99 -8.01 -16.18
N ALA A 345 3.83 -8.64 -16.03
CA ALA A 345 3.50 -9.49 -14.89
C ALA A 345 2.46 -10.54 -15.27
N ASP A 346 2.43 -11.66 -14.57
CA ASP A 346 1.42 -12.72 -14.76
C ASP A 346 0.25 -12.46 -13.81
N TYR A 347 -0.75 -11.69 -14.25
CA TYR A 347 -1.82 -11.19 -13.37
C TYR A 347 -2.95 -12.19 -13.20
N ASP A 348 -3.14 -13.09 -14.16
CA ASP A 348 -4.18 -14.12 -14.09
C ASP A 348 -3.62 -15.51 -13.78
N ASN A 349 -2.33 -15.61 -13.45
CA ASN A 349 -1.63 -16.81 -13.03
C ASN A 349 -1.68 -17.94 -14.08
N ASP A 350 -1.79 -17.62 -15.36
CA ASP A 350 -1.85 -18.63 -16.44
C ASP A 350 -0.48 -19.09 -16.95
N GLY A 351 0.59 -18.37 -16.58
CA GLY A 351 1.98 -18.66 -16.92
C GLY A 351 2.62 -17.65 -17.87
N ASP A 352 1.84 -16.71 -18.39
CA ASP A 352 2.27 -15.76 -19.39
C ASP A 352 2.51 -14.37 -18.76
N LEU A 353 3.45 -13.58 -19.31
CA LEU A 353 3.57 -12.19 -18.89
C LEU A 353 2.57 -11.31 -19.64
N ASP A 354 1.64 -10.73 -18.90
CA ASP A 354 0.67 -9.71 -19.33
C ASP A 354 1.29 -8.32 -19.30
N LEU A 355 0.68 -7.38 -20.02
CA LEU A 355 1.12 -6.00 -20.11
C LEU A 355 0.09 -5.05 -19.49
N HIS A 356 0.45 -4.43 -18.37
CA HIS A 356 -0.31 -3.36 -17.74
C HIS A 356 0.41 -2.03 -17.95
N ILE A 357 -0.29 -1.00 -18.44
CA ILE A 357 0.30 0.29 -18.80
C ILE A 357 -0.46 1.42 -18.12
N ASP A 358 0.27 2.27 -17.42
CA ASP A 358 -0.25 3.52 -16.86
C ASP A 358 0.20 4.78 -17.62
N ASN A 359 -0.63 5.81 -17.55
CA ASN A 359 -0.43 7.14 -18.11
C ASN A 359 -0.25 8.24 -17.03
N GLY A 360 -0.63 8.02 -15.77
CA GLY A 360 -0.59 9.05 -14.72
C GLY A 360 -1.50 10.28 -14.94
N TYR A 361 -1.92 10.58 -16.18
CA TYR A 361 -2.81 11.69 -16.55
C TYR A 361 -3.80 11.35 -17.71
N GLY A 362 -3.88 10.08 -18.12
CA GLY A 362 -4.66 9.64 -19.29
C GLY A 362 -5.15 8.18 -19.17
N PRO A 363 -5.51 7.50 -20.27
CA PRO A 363 -6.05 6.14 -20.21
C PRO A 363 -4.99 5.13 -19.73
N PHE A 364 -5.42 4.19 -18.89
CA PHE A 364 -4.68 2.97 -18.54
C PHE A 364 -5.05 1.83 -19.49
N PHE A 365 -4.21 0.81 -19.56
CA PHE A 365 -4.46 -0.37 -20.38
C PHE A 365 -4.04 -1.65 -19.66
N LEU A 366 -4.89 -2.68 -19.75
CA LEU A 366 -4.53 -4.04 -19.37
C LEU A 366 -4.65 -4.92 -20.61
N PHE A 367 -3.55 -5.54 -20.99
CA PHE A 367 -3.48 -6.51 -22.06
C PHE A 367 -3.05 -7.85 -21.50
N LEU A 368 -3.89 -8.87 -21.64
CA LEU A 368 -3.51 -10.23 -21.27
C LEU A 368 -2.78 -10.90 -22.44
N ASN A 369 -1.69 -11.59 -22.14
CA ASN A 369 -1.05 -12.49 -23.07
C ASN A 369 -1.89 -13.79 -23.14
N ASN A 370 -1.83 -14.49 -24.26
CA ASN A 370 -2.69 -15.64 -24.57
C ASN A 370 -1.89 -16.95 -24.76
N GLY A 371 -0.62 -16.93 -24.36
CA GLY A 371 0.31 -18.05 -24.38
C GLY A 371 1.12 -18.18 -25.65
N ASP A 372 0.90 -17.33 -26.66
CA ASP A 372 1.70 -17.29 -27.89
C ASP A 372 2.41 -15.95 -28.14
N GLY A 373 2.48 -15.10 -27.10
CA GLY A 373 3.08 -13.78 -27.15
C GLY A 373 2.17 -12.73 -27.79
N MET A 374 0.88 -13.02 -27.96
CA MET A 374 -0.11 -12.10 -28.49
C MET A 374 -0.96 -11.49 -27.36
N PHE A 375 -1.13 -10.19 -27.41
CA PHE A 375 -1.86 -9.43 -26.42
C PHE A 375 -3.33 -9.22 -26.80
N VAL A 376 -4.22 -9.41 -25.83
CA VAL A 376 -5.66 -9.17 -25.93
C VAL A 376 -6.05 -8.06 -24.97
N ASP A 377 -6.72 -7.03 -25.49
CA ASP A 377 -7.18 -5.89 -24.69
C ASP A 377 -8.28 -6.30 -23.69
N MET A 378 -7.97 -6.16 -22.41
CA MET A 378 -8.84 -6.45 -21.27
C MET A 378 -9.04 -5.22 -20.39
N THR A 379 -8.75 -4.02 -20.90
CA THR A 379 -8.85 -2.73 -20.20
C THR A 379 -10.23 -2.50 -19.59
N SER A 380 -11.30 -3.02 -20.21
CA SER A 380 -12.67 -2.90 -19.68
C SER A 380 -12.95 -3.73 -18.41
N ARG A 381 -12.03 -4.60 -17.98
CA ARG A 381 -12.17 -5.47 -16.82
C ARG A 381 -11.40 -4.99 -15.59
N THR A 382 -10.90 -3.77 -15.58
CA THR A 382 -10.14 -3.22 -14.46
C THR A 382 -10.62 -1.82 -14.12
N ASP A 383 -10.74 -1.55 -12.83
CA ASP A 383 -10.97 -0.22 -12.27
C ASP A 383 -9.63 0.47 -11.89
N SER A 384 -8.49 -0.12 -12.28
CA SER A 384 -7.14 0.41 -11.97
C SER A 384 -6.89 1.75 -12.64
N PHE A 385 -6.58 2.77 -11.85
CA PHE A 385 -6.10 4.07 -12.33
C PHE A 385 -4.64 4.24 -11.92
N GLY A 386 -3.79 3.37 -12.47
CA GLY A 386 -2.34 3.53 -12.49
C GLY A 386 -1.60 2.61 -11.55
N ALA A 387 -0.92 1.61 -12.13
CA ALA A 387 0.12 0.84 -11.47
C ALA A 387 1.49 1.42 -11.82
N HIS A 388 2.23 1.85 -10.82
CA HIS A 388 3.67 2.00 -10.94
C HIS A 388 4.39 0.76 -10.41
N SER A 389 3.89 0.12 -9.36
CA SER A 389 4.56 -1.04 -8.75
C SER A 389 3.60 -2.19 -8.56
N ILE A 390 4.13 -3.41 -8.62
CA ILE A 390 3.38 -4.65 -8.44
C ILE A 390 4.01 -5.49 -7.31
N GLY A 391 3.15 -6.16 -6.56
CA GLY A 391 3.50 -7.02 -5.43
C GLY A 391 2.25 -7.70 -4.91
N ASP A 392 2.39 -8.72 -4.07
CA ASP A 392 1.26 -9.47 -3.48
C ASP A 392 1.14 -9.10 -2.00
N PHE A 393 0.27 -8.13 -1.70
CA PHE A 393 0.29 -7.44 -0.39
C PHE A 393 -0.49 -8.16 0.70
N ASP A 394 -1.50 -8.93 0.29
CA ASP A 394 -2.34 -9.73 1.18
C ASP A 394 -1.96 -11.23 1.17
N LEU A 395 -0.90 -11.58 0.42
CA LEU A 395 -0.30 -12.91 0.33
C LEU A 395 -1.28 -13.97 -0.21
N ASP A 396 -2.23 -13.55 -1.04
CA ASP A 396 -3.19 -14.45 -1.70
C ASP A 396 -2.61 -15.08 -2.98
N GLY A 397 -1.48 -14.55 -3.45
CA GLY A 397 -0.73 -15.02 -4.61
C GLY A 397 -1.21 -14.52 -5.96
N PHE A 398 -2.06 -13.52 -5.98
CA PHE A 398 -2.37 -12.73 -7.15
C PHE A 398 -1.65 -11.39 -7.04
N LEU A 399 -0.95 -10.99 -8.09
CA LEU A 399 -0.19 -9.75 -8.05
C LEU A 399 -1.14 -8.55 -8.04
N ASP A 400 -0.99 -7.72 -7.01
CA ASP A 400 -1.68 -6.46 -6.81
C ASP A 400 -0.92 -5.31 -7.45
N SER A 401 -1.55 -4.14 -7.44
CA SER A 401 -1.06 -2.96 -8.11
C SER A 401 -1.09 -1.75 -7.18
N TRP A 402 0.04 -1.06 -7.07
CA TRP A 402 0.14 0.27 -6.45
C TRP A 402 0.52 1.34 -7.45
N GLY A 403 -0.06 2.52 -7.25
CA GLY A 403 0.34 3.76 -7.92
C GLY A 403 -0.20 4.95 -7.15
N TYR A 404 -1.19 5.65 -7.71
CA TYR A 404 -1.91 6.72 -6.99
C TYR A 404 -2.92 6.20 -5.94
N GLY A 405 -3.15 4.89 -5.94
CA GLY A 405 -3.95 4.16 -4.97
C GLY A 405 -3.43 2.73 -4.83
N LEU A 406 -4.18 1.91 -4.11
CA LEU A 406 -3.96 0.46 -4.00
C LEU A 406 -5.11 -0.28 -4.68
N TRP A 407 -4.76 -1.20 -5.57
CA TRP A 407 -5.71 -2.06 -6.27
C TRP A 407 -5.41 -3.52 -5.98
N ARG A 408 -6.39 -4.20 -5.37
CA ARG A 408 -6.31 -5.63 -5.12
C ARG A 408 -6.75 -6.41 -6.34
N ASN A 409 -5.98 -7.43 -6.71
CA ASN A 409 -6.37 -8.42 -7.70
C ASN A 409 -7.34 -9.43 -7.06
N ASN A 410 -8.55 -9.59 -7.62
CA ASN A 410 -9.54 -10.51 -7.05
C ASN A 410 -9.25 -12.00 -7.33
N GLY A 411 -8.19 -12.28 -8.09
CA GLY A 411 -7.74 -13.61 -8.41
C GLY A 411 -8.73 -14.47 -9.21
N ASN A 412 -8.38 -15.75 -9.29
CA ASN A 412 -9.13 -16.79 -10.00
C ASN A 412 -8.77 -18.19 -9.46
N ASP A 413 -9.11 -19.25 -10.19
CA ASP A 413 -8.86 -20.65 -9.79
C ASP A 413 -7.48 -21.19 -10.25
N ASN A 414 -6.61 -20.34 -10.80
CA ASN A 414 -5.25 -20.73 -11.20
C ASN A 414 -4.32 -20.76 -9.99
N HIS A 415 -3.29 -21.57 -10.14
CA HIS A 415 -2.25 -21.83 -9.14
C HIS A 415 -1.02 -20.98 -9.41
N TRP A 416 -0.19 -20.82 -8.38
CA TRP A 416 1.01 -19.98 -8.47
C TRP A 416 2.18 -20.54 -7.65
N LEU A 417 3.37 -20.02 -7.91
CA LEU A 417 4.56 -20.19 -7.07
C LEU A 417 5.29 -18.85 -6.98
N ARG A 418 5.61 -18.42 -5.77
CA ARG A 418 6.46 -17.25 -5.52
C ARG A 418 7.79 -17.68 -4.92
N VAL A 419 8.90 -17.14 -5.43
CA VAL A 419 10.26 -17.55 -5.05
C VAL A 419 11.08 -16.33 -4.62
N GLU A 420 11.37 -16.29 -3.33
CA GLU A 420 12.37 -15.40 -2.72
C GLU A 420 13.74 -16.06 -2.78
N VAL A 421 14.76 -15.29 -3.19
CA VAL A 421 16.13 -15.79 -3.33
C VAL A 421 17.07 -15.01 -2.43
N VAL A 422 18.02 -15.71 -1.80
CA VAL A 422 19.00 -15.12 -0.90
C VAL A 422 20.41 -15.55 -1.31
N GLY A 423 21.19 -14.59 -1.82
CA GLY A 423 22.59 -14.81 -2.21
C GLY A 423 23.50 -15.01 -1.00
N THR A 424 24.61 -15.71 -1.18
CA THR A 424 25.66 -15.94 -0.17
C THR A 424 27.07 -15.67 -0.68
N GLU A 425 27.32 -16.03 -1.94
CA GLU A 425 28.48 -15.59 -2.73
C GLU A 425 28.05 -14.45 -3.67
N SER A 426 26.86 -14.59 -4.26
CA SER A 426 26.16 -13.50 -4.93
C SER A 426 25.64 -12.46 -3.92
N ASN A 427 25.30 -11.27 -4.39
CA ASN A 427 24.68 -10.21 -3.56
C ASN A 427 23.44 -10.73 -2.79
N ARG A 428 23.23 -10.23 -1.56
CA ARG A 428 22.22 -10.78 -0.65
C ARG A 428 20.81 -10.73 -1.24
N SER A 429 20.46 -9.63 -1.91
CA SER A 429 19.15 -9.44 -2.57
C SER A 429 18.91 -10.35 -3.79
N GLY A 430 19.93 -11.08 -4.25
CA GLY A 430 19.82 -12.01 -5.39
C GLY A 430 19.57 -11.32 -6.73
N ILE A 431 19.84 -10.03 -6.87
CA ILE A 431 19.70 -9.28 -8.13
C ILE A 431 20.59 -9.90 -9.20
N GLY A 432 20.03 -10.14 -10.39
CA GLY A 432 20.65 -10.86 -11.50
C GLY A 432 20.44 -12.38 -11.48
N THR A 433 19.75 -12.92 -10.46
CA THR A 433 19.42 -14.35 -10.43
C THR A 433 18.36 -14.69 -11.47
N ARG A 434 18.62 -15.72 -12.28
CA ARG A 434 17.71 -16.22 -13.32
C ARG A 434 17.08 -17.54 -12.90
N LEU A 435 15.75 -17.55 -12.83
CA LEU A 435 14.93 -18.68 -12.40
C LEU A 435 14.18 -19.25 -13.58
N THR A 436 14.25 -20.56 -13.80
CA THR A 436 13.51 -21.26 -14.85
C THR A 436 12.68 -22.39 -14.25
N THR A 437 11.37 -22.31 -14.42
CA THR A 437 10.42 -23.32 -13.92
C THR A 437 9.96 -24.23 -15.05
N THR A 438 9.63 -25.46 -14.70
CA THR A 438 8.91 -26.41 -15.54
C THR A 438 7.80 -27.05 -14.72
N ALA A 439 6.56 -26.91 -15.19
CA ALA A 439 5.38 -27.54 -14.63
C ALA A 439 4.61 -28.21 -15.78
N GLY A 440 4.68 -29.53 -15.89
CA GLY A 440 4.15 -30.28 -17.02
C GLY A 440 4.73 -29.82 -18.35
N ASP A 441 3.89 -29.18 -19.16
CA ASP A 441 4.21 -28.58 -20.46
C ASP A 441 4.49 -27.06 -20.40
N LEU A 442 4.29 -26.41 -19.25
CA LEU A 442 4.58 -25.00 -19.06
C LEU A 442 6.05 -24.83 -18.65
N GLN A 443 6.73 -23.90 -19.33
CA GLN A 443 8.08 -23.46 -18.99
C GLN A 443 8.08 -21.94 -18.95
N GLN A 444 8.70 -21.37 -17.91
CA GLN A 444 8.79 -19.92 -17.72
C GLN A 444 10.17 -19.55 -17.22
N MET A 445 10.58 -18.31 -17.50
CA MET A 445 11.80 -17.71 -16.98
C MET A 445 11.47 -16.37 -16.30
N ARG A 446 12.11 -16.10 -15.17
CA ARG A 446 12.10 -14.82 -14.46
C ARG A 446 13.52 -14.44 -14.06
N GLU A 447 13.82 -13.15 -14.05
CA GLU A 447 15.08 -12.61 -13.55
C GLU A 447 14.79 -11.56 -12.47
N ILE A 448 15.57 -11.57 -11.39
CA ILE A 448 15.44 -10.58 -10.31
C ILE A 448 16.14 -9.28 -10.74
N LEU A 449 15.36 -8.22 -10.95
CA LEU A 449 15.86 -6.92 -11.38
C LEU A 449 16.05 -5.96 -10.19
N GLY A 450 17.11 -5.14 -10.22
CA GLY A 450 17.38 -4.10 -9.21
C GLY A 450 16.63 -2.78 -9.45
N GLY A 451 15.40 -2.85 -9.94
CA GLY A 451 14.56 -1.71 -10.32
C GLY A 451 14.51 -1.44 -11.84
N VAL A 452 13.53 -0.64 -12.26
CA VAL A 452 13.29 -0.28 -13.68
C VAL A 452 13.41 1.24 -13.93
N GLY A 453 14.27 1.89 -13.14
CA GLY A 453 14.55 3.32 -13.20
C GLY A 453 13.59 4.15 -12.36
N TYR A 454 12.29 4.10 -12.62
CA TYR A 454 11.31 4.97 -11.95
C TYR A 454 10.73 4.39 -10.66
N HIS A 455 10.66 3.07 -10.53
CA HIS A 455 10.07 2.40 -9.39
C HIS A 455 10.65 0.99 -9.25
N GLN A 456 10.30 0.33 -8.15
CA GLN A 456 10.70 -1.03 -7.87
C GLN A 456 9.46 -1.86 -7.50
N HIS A 457 9.27 -2.96 -8.23
CA HIS A 457 8.35 -4.03 -7.89
C HIS A 457 8.88 -4.87 -6.73
N GLU A 458 8.03 -5.66 -6.10
CA GLU A 458 8.50 -6.64 -5.11
C GLU A 458 9.60 -7.54 -5.70
N MET A 459 10.73 -7.70 -5.00
CA MET A 459 11.86 -8.53 -5.45
C MET A 459 11.62 -10.03 -5.18
N VAL A 460 10.50 -10.55 -5.67
CA VAL A 460 10.10 -11.95 -5.56
C VAL A 460 9.72 -12.46 -6.95
N ALA A 461 10.31 -13.56 -7.39
CA ALA A 461 9.96 -14.14 -8.68
C ALA A 461 8.58 -14.81 -8.59
N HIS A 462 7.66 -14.36 -9.45
CA HIS A 462 6.29 -14.86 -9.52
C HIS A 462 6.08 -15.72 -10.77
N PHE A 463 5.46 -16.88 -10.57
CA PHE A 463 5.11 -17.85 -11.62
C PHE A 463 3.64 -18.25 -11.49
N GLY A 464 2.81 -17.89 -12.46
CA GLY A 464 1.50 -18.51 -12.65
C GLY A 464 1.67 -19.92 -13.19
N LEU A 465 0.88 -20.86 -12.70
CA LEU A 465 0.98 -22.28 -13.04
C LEU A 465 -0.24 -22.77 -13.83
N GLY A 466 -1.21 -21.88 -14.06
CA GLY A 466 -2.53 -22.21 -14.56
C GLY A 466 -3.18 -23.27 -13.67
N GLN A 467 -3.60 -24.38 -14.27
CA GLN A 467 -4.27 -25.47 -13.54
C GLN A 467 -3.29 -26.49 -12.91
N ARG A 468 -1.99 -26.20 -12.88
CA ARG A 468 -0.96 -27.14 -12.40
C ARG A 468 -0.73 -26.91 -10.91
N THR A 469 -0.79 -27.99 -10.14
CA THR A 469 -0.71 -27.95 -8.66
C THR A 469 0.71 -28.12 -8.12
N GLN A 470 1.71 -28.18 -9.01
CA GLN A 470 3.10 -28.44 -8.66
C GLN A 470 4.04 -27.95 -9.77
N VAL A 471 5.21 -27.45 -9.36
CA VAL A 471 6.38 -27.24 -10.22
C VAL A 471 7.24 -28.50 -10.17
N ASP A 472 7.42 -29.15 -11.32
CA ASP A 472 8.23 -30.36 -11.45
C ASP A 472 9.72 -30.06 -11.25
N ARG A 473 10.17 -28.90 -11.75
CA ARG A 473 11.56 -28.46 -11.69
C ARG A 473 11.66 -26.95 -11.62
N LEU A 474 12.49 -26.45 -10.71
CA LEU A 474 12.94 -25.07 -10.64
C LEU A 474 14.47 -25.07 -10.70
N GLU A 475 15.04 -24.46 -11.75
CA GLU A 475 16.48 -24.20 -11.88
C GLU A 475 16.75 -22.73 -11.56
N ILE A 476 17.77 -22.49 -10.75
CA ILE A 476 18.16 -21.15 -10.30
C ILE A 476 19.62 -20.97 -10.67
N ARG A 477 19.89 -20.05 -11.60
CA ARG A 477 21.25 -19.63 -12.00
C ARG A 477 21.57 -18.33 -11.27
N TRP A 478 22.55 -18.40 -10.37
CA TRP A 478 22.98 -17.27 -9.55
C TRP A 478 24.04 -16.44 -10.27
N PRO A 479 24.18 -15.13 -9.96
CA PRO A 479 25.25 -14.29 -10.48
C PRO A 479 26.66 -14.86 -10.28
N SER A 480 26.92 -15.58 -9.17
CA SER A 480 28.19 -16.28 -8.90
C SER A 480 28.52 -17.39 -9.91
N GLY A 481 27.55 -17.79 -10.74
CA GLY A 481 27.61 -18.97 -11.60
C GLY A 481 27.22 -20.28 -10.90
N GLN A 482 26.91 -20.25 -9.60
CA GLN A 482 26.28 -21.37 -8.90
C GLN A 482 24.93 -21.70 -9.54
N VAL A 483 24.55 -22.98 -9.54
CA VAL A 483 23.24 -23.43 -10.03
C VAL A 483 22.60 -24.37 -9.03
N ASP A 484 21.42 -24.01 -8.55
CA ASP A 484 20.58 -24.88 -7.72
C ASP A 484 19.42 -25.44 -8.54
N VAL A 485 19.03 -26.69 -8.22
CA VAL A 485 17.91 -27.36 -8.87
C VAL A 485 17.02 -27.98 -7.80
N LEU A 486 15.77 -27.54 -7.78
CA LEU A 486 14.72 -28.03 -6.90
C LEU A 486 13.68 -28.77 -7.73
N THR A 487 13.01 -29.76 -7.14
CA THR A 487 11.96 -30.55 -7.81
C THR A 487 10.76 -30.72 -6.90
N ASP A 488 9.62 -31.05 -7.52
CA ASP A 488 8.40 -31.46 -6.82
C ASP A 488 7.87 -30.40 -5.83
N ILE A 489 7.97 -29.11 -6.17
CA ILE A 489 7.53 -27.99 -5.32
C ILE A 489 6.02 -27.81 -5.46
N PRO A 490 5.20 -28.03 -4.42
CA PRO A 490 3.76 -27.83 -4.54
C PRO A 490 3.43 -26.36 -4.81
N ALA A 491 2.34 -26.11 -5.53
CA ALA A 491 1.83 -24.78 -5.79
C ALA A 491 1.28 -24.09 -4.52
N ASP A 492 0.83 -22.85 -4.73
CA ASP A 492 0.08 -21.98 -3.81
C ASP A 492 0.88 -21.67 -2.54
N ARG A 493 2.11 -21.20 -2.75
CA ARG A 493 3.04 -20.85 -1.67
C ARG A 493 4.16 -19.92 -2.14
N LYS A 494 4.66 -19.14 -1.18
CA LYS A 494 5.97 -18.48 -1.26
C LYS A 494 7.05 -19.40 -0.68
N ILE A 495 8.17 -19.53 -1.36
CA ILE A 495 9.36 -20.25 -0.89
C ILE A 495 10.58 -19.33 -0.85
N ARG A 496 11.51 -19.61 0.05
CA ARG A 496 12.83 -19.00 0.13
C ARG A 496 13.89 -20.01 -0.27
N VAL A 497 14.81 -19.61 -1.14
CA VAL A 497 15.95 -20.42 -1.56
C VAL A 497 17.25 -19.69 -1.24
N ILE A 498 18.13 -20.36 -0.51
CA ILE A 498 19.46 -19.85 -0.16
C ILE A 498 20.48 -20.46 -1.12
N GLU A 499 21.31 -19.61 -1.72
CA GLU A 499 22.31 -19.99 -2.71
C GLU A 499 23.19 -21.16 -2.24
N GLY A 500 23.30 -22.19 -3.09
CA GLY A 500 24.18 -23.34 -2.90
C GLY A 500 23.65 -24.39 -1.91
N GLN A 501 22.49 -24.20 -1.28
CA GLN A 501 21.92 -25.19 -0.36
C GLN A 501 21.20 -26.33 -1.07
N GLY A 502 20.63 -26.08 -2.27
CA GLY A 502 19.86 -27.09 -3.01
C GLY A 502 18.57 -27.54 -2.32
N THR A 503 18.04 -26.74 -1.40
CA THR A 503 16.77 -26.93 -0.69
C THR A 503 16.02 -25.60 -0.60
N TYR A 504 14.74 -25.63 -0.23
CA TYR A 504 13.93 -24.44 -0.01
C TYR A 504 13.21 -24.50 1.35
N HIS A 505 12.88 -23.33 1.87
CA HIS A 505 12.01 -23.14 3.03
C HIS A 505 10.66 -22.56 2.57
N VAL A 506 9.55 -22.94 3.20
CA VAL A 506 8.24 -22.31 2.92
C VAL A 506 8.13 -21.05 3.76
N VAL A 507 8.04 -19.89 3.11
CA VAL A 507 7.94 -18.61 3.80
C VAL A 507 6.52 -18.45 4.34
N GLN A 508 6.41 -18.09 5.60
CA GLN A 508 5.17 -17.70 6.25
C GLN A 508 5.41 -16.36 6.95
N PRO A 509 4.40 -15.50 7.08
CA PRO A 509 4.53 -14.31 7.89
C PRO A 509 4.60 -14.67 9.37
N THR A 510 5.26 -13.81 10.15
CA THR A 510 5.12 -13.83 11.59
C THR A 510 3.71 -13.36 11.94
N VAL A 511 3.02 -14.09 12.81
CA VAL A 511 1.61 -13.81 13.09
C VAL A 511 1.34 -13.52 14.56
N TRP A 512 0.38 -12.63 14.76
CA TRP A 512 -0.28 -12.46 16.04
C TRP A 512 -1.24 -13.63 16.30
N GLU A 513 -1.03 -14.37 17.38
CA GLU A 513 -1.97 -15.38 17.89
C GLU A 513 -3.01 -14.75 18.84
N SER A 514 -2.60 -13.68 19.52
CA SER A 514 -3.46 -12.79 20.30
C SER A 514 -2.80 -11.43 20.30
N ALA A 515 -3.38 -10.49 19.58
CA ALA A 515 -2.82 -9.17 19.48
C ALA A 515 -3.48 -8.15 20.43
N PRO A 516 -2.82 -7.00 20.71
CA PRO A 516 -3.41 -5.90 21.47
C PRO A 516 -4.74 -5.43 20.86
N PRO A 517 -5.71 -4.93 21.63
CA PRO A 517 -6.97 -4.41 21.07
C PRO A 517 -6.73 -3.18 20.18
N ASP A 518 -7.62 -2.92 19.21
CA ASP A 518 -7.49 -1.77 18.27
C ASP A 518 -7.60 -0.40 18.96
N SER A 519 -8.11 -0.38 20.19
CA SER A 519 -8.19 0.83 20.98
C SER A 519 -8.13 0.59 22.49
N LEU A 520 -7.62 1.58 23.21
CA LEU A 520 -7.46 1.57 24.67
C LEU A 520 -7.80 2.94 25.24
N VAL A 521 -8.45 3.02 26.40
CA VAL A 521 -8.77 4.32 27.02
C VAL A 521 -7.63 4.76 27.93
N ILE A 522 -7.19 6.01 27.81
CA ILE A 522 -6.17 6.58 28.70
C ILE A 522 -6.57 6.46 30.18
N GLY A 523 -5.63 6.12 31.05
CA GLY A 523 -5.84 5.93 32.49
C GLY A 523 -6.64 4.68 32.86
N SER A 524 -7.15 3.92 31.88
CA SER A 524 -7.83 2.66 32.14
C SER A 524 -6.84 1.58 32.59
N THR A 525 -7.37 0.60 33.33
CA THR A 525 -6.63 -0.58 33.76
C THR A 525 -7.09 -1.77 32.94
N VAL A 526 -6.15 -2.41 32.22
CA VAL A 526 -6.42 -3.50 31.29
C VAL A 526 -5.55 -4.72 31.58
N ASP A 527 -6.06 -5.91 31.24
CA ASP A 527 -5.26 -7.13 31.20
C ASP A 527 -4.75 -7.29 29.76
N LEU A 528 -3.46 -7.04 29.53
CA LEU A 528 -2.84 -7.20 28.22
C LEU A 528 -2.41 -8.66 28.04
N ARG A 529 -2.91 -9.28 26.98
CA ARG A 529 -2.53 -10.62 26.55
C ARG A 529 -2.01 -10.55 25.13
N ILE A 530 -0.71 -10.81 25.00
CA ILE A 530 -0.02 -10.85 23.72
C ILE A 530 0.47 -12.27 23.51
N ALA A 531 0.19 -12.82 22.33
CA ALA A 531 0.78 -14.06 21.86
C ALA A 531 1.21 -13.88 20.41
N VAL A 532 2.41 -14.33 20.09
CA VAL A 532 2.96 -14.31 18.74
C VAL A 532 3.50 -15.68 18.35
N ARG A 533 3.43 -15.99 17.07
CA ARG A 533 4.13 -17.14 16.47
C ARG A 533 5.16 -16.61 15.48
N PRO A 534 6.45 -16.60 15.86
CA PRO A 534 7.53 -16.26 14.94
C PRO A 534 7.54 -17.16 13.71
N ALA A 535 7.66 -16.56 12.53
CA ALA A 535 8.08 -17.28 11.34
C ALA A 535 9.60 -17.51 11.40
N LEU A 536 10.03 -18.73 11.07
CA LEU A 536 11.45 -19.04 11.01
C LEU A 536 12.03 -18.51 9.69
N PHE A 537 13.27 -18.02 9.72
CA PHE A 537 13.96 -17.64 8.48
C PHE A 537 14.24 -18.85 7.57
N GLU A 538 14.55 -20.00 8.18
CA GLU A 538 14.80 -21.30 7.55
C GLU A 538 14.42 -22.41 8.54
N ASP A 539 14.24 -23.65 8.07
CA ASP A 539 13.76 -24.77 8.91
C ASP A 539 14.60 -25.01 10.17
N ASP A 540 15.92 -24.79 10.08
CA ASP A 540 16.87 -25.02 11.19
C ASP A 540 17.12 -23.76 12.04
N ALA A 541 16.51 -22.61 11.70
CA ALA A 541 16.67 -21.37 12.46
C ALA A 541 16.19 -21.53 13.90
N GLN A 542 16.87 -20.85 14.83
CA GLN A 542 16.56 -20.92 16.26
C GLN A 542 16.16 -19.54 16.77
N VAL A 543 14.96 -19.42 17.35
CA VAL A 543 14.56 -18.21 18.06
C VAL A 543 15.40 -18.07 19.32
N THR A 544 16.14 -16.96 19.42
CA THR A 544 17.09 -16.67 20.49
C THR A 544 16.58 -15.62 21.48
N GLY A 545 15.61 -14.80 21.07
CA GLY A 545 14.99 -13.78 21.91
C GLY A 545 13.64 -13.32 21.34
N VAL A 546 12.68 -13.04 22.22
CA VAL A 546 11.41 -12.41 21.86
C VAL A 546 11.08 -11.37 22.92
N VAL A 547 10.98 -10.10 22.52
CA VAL A 547 10.89 -8.96 23.43
C VAL A 547 9.82 -7.99 22.93
N ALA A 548 8.88 -7.62 23.80
CA ALA A 548 7.91 -6.56 23.54
C ALA A 548 8.44 -5.19 23.97
N ASP A 549 8.18 -4.17 23.14
CA ASP A 549 8.25 -2.76 23.49
C ASP A 549 6.83 -2.22 23.77
N LEU A 550 6.59 -1.81 25.02
CA LEU A 550 5.33 -1.19 25.48
C LEU A 550 5.53 0.28 25.84
N SER A 551 6.63 0.91 25.44
CA SER A 551 6.99 2.28 25.82
C SER A 551 5.95 3.31 25.38
N GLU A 552 5.37 3.13 24.19
CA GLU A 552 4.27 3.97 23.72
C GLU A 552 3.00 3.86 24.56
N LEU A 553 2.86 2.82 25.41
CA LEU A 553 1.78 2.72 26.38
C LEU A 553 2.12 3.30 27.77
N GLY A 554 3.33 3.84 27.95
CA GLY A 554 3.90 4.18 29.25
C GLY A 554 4.51 2.98 29.98
N GLY A 555 4.68 1.85 29.28
CA GLY A 555 5.30 0.64 29.80
C GLY A 555 6.82 0.56 29.58
N PRO A 556 7.44 -0.58 29.94
CA PRO A 556 8.83 -0.86 29.63
C PRO A 556 9.11 -1.02 28.12
N GLU A 557 10.28 -0.57 27.67
CA GLU A 557 10.79 -0.73 26.29
C GLU A 557 11.22 -2.16 25.93
N ALA A 558 11.43 -3.02 26.93
CA ALA A 558 11.91 -4.37 26.70
C ALA A 558 11.37 -5.35 27.75
N ILE A 559 10.36 -6.11 27.37
CA ILE A 559 9.77 -7.19 28.19
C ILE A 559 9.88 -8.52 27.44
N PRO A 560 10.57 -9.53 28.00
CA PRO A 560 10.67 -10.83 27.34
C PRO A 560 9.32 -11.57 27.33
N LEU A 561 8.98 -12.18 26.20
CA LEU A 561 7.86 -13.11 26.08
C LEU A 561 8.31 -14.52 26.49
N ALA A 562 7.42 -15.27 27.13
CA ALA A 562 7.69 -16.64 27.55
C ALA A 562 7.37 -17.62 26.42
N ASP A 563 8.32 -18.51 26.10
CA ASP A 563 8.11 -19.65 25.20
C ASP A 563 7.08 -20.62 25.80
N ALA A 564 5.99 -20.88 25.07
CA ALA A 564 4.94 -21.79 25.48
C ALA A 564 5.27 -23.28 25.18
N GLY A 565 6.30 -23.55 24.38
CA GLY A 565 6.77 -24.88 24.01
C GLY A 565 6.07 -25.52 22.79
N ASP A 566 5.17 -24.78 22.14
CA ASP A 566 4.45 -25.15 20.91
C ASP A 566 4.73 -24.18 19.75
N GLY A 567 5.81 -23.39 19.88
CA GLY A 567 6.24 -22.39 18.91
C GLY A 567 5.61 -21.00 19.09
N THR A 568 4.76 -20.79 20.11
CA THR A 568 4.27 -19.45 20.46
C THR A 568 5.01 -18.84 21.65
N TYR A 569 5.02 -17.51 21.68
CA TYR A 569 5.62 -16.71 22.73
C TYR A 569 4.57 -15.78 23.32
N HIS A 570 4.42 -15.81 24.65
CA HIS A 570 3.31 -15.15 25.34
C HIS A 570 3.80 -14.08 26.32
N LEU A 571 3.05 -12.99 26.42
CA LEU A 571 3.15 -11.99 27.48
C LEU A 571 1.76 -11.75 28.07
N GLU A 572 1.65 -11.97 29.37
CA GLU A 572 0.44 -11.65 30.14
C GLU A 572 0.78 -10.61 31.21
N LEU A 573 0.18 -9.43 31.10
CA LEU A 573 0.27 -8.36 32.08
C LEU A 573 -1.10 -8.09 32.66
N SER A 574 -1.30 -8.41 33.94
CA SER A 574 -2.54 -8.10 34.63
C SER A 574 -2.53 -6.69 35.20
N SER A 575 -3.66 -6.00 35.10
CA SER A 575 -3.84 -4.66 35.66
C SER A 575 -2.82 -3.62 35.17
N PHE A 576 -2.49 -3.68 33.88
CA PHE A 576 -1.65 -2.68 33.23
C PHE A 576 -2.40 -1.35 33.11
N VAL A 577 -1.76 -0.24 33.46
CA VAL A 577 -2.35 1.10 33.37
C VAL A 577 -1.87 1.77 32.10
N VAL A 578 -2.81 2.24 31.27
CA VAL A 578 -2.49 2.97 30.05
C VAL A 578 -2.13 4.41 30.40
N GLU A 579 -0.84 4.74 30.39
CA GLU A 579 -0.33 6.09 30.73
C GLU A 579 0.10 6.91 29.49
N SER A 580 -0.21 6.41 28.29
CA SER A 580 0.08 7.07 27.03
C SER A 580 -0.79 8.32 26.80
N PRO A 581 -0.25 9.38 26.17
CA PRO A 581 -1.06 10.38 25.49
C PRO A 581 -2.02 9.73 24.48
N ARG A 582 -3.15 10.40 24.23
CA ARG A 582 -4.13 9.98 23.21
C ARG A 582 -3.53 9.92 21.80
N GLY A 583 -4.22 9.20 20.93
CA GLY A 583 -3.93 9.08 19.50
C GLY A 583 -3.33 7.74 19.10
N LEU A 584 -2.91 7.63 17.84
CA LEU A 584 -2.33 6.42 17.30
C LEU A 584 -1.04 6.07 18.05
N LYS A 585 -0.94 4.81 18.46
CA LYS A 585 0.19 4.19 19.15
C LYS A 585 0.45 2.82 18.55
N SER A 586 1.58 2.25 18.92
CA SER A 586 1.97 0.92 18.49
C SER A 586 2.65 0.14 19.59
N ILE A 587 2.50 -1.17 19.52
CA ILE A 587 3.33 -2.13 20.24
C ILE A 587 4.14 -2.87 19.18
N SER A 588 5.41 -3.12 19.47
CA SER A 588 6.25 -3.95 18.62
C SER A 588 6.82 -5.12 19.40
N ILE A 589 7.00 -6.25 18.70
CA ILE A 589 7.64 -7.46 19.20
C ILE A 589 8.90 -7.69 18.37
N MET A 590 10.05 -7.50 18.98
CA MET A 590 11.35 -7.86 18.40
C MET A 590 11.60 -9.34 18.62
N ILE A 591 11.87 -10.06 17.53
CA ILE A 591 12.21 -11.47 17.52
C ILE A 591 13.61 -11.59 16.93
N ASP A 592 14.53 -12.23 17.66
CA ASP A 592 15.88 -12.50 17.20
C ASP A 592 16.05 -13.99 16.91
N GLN A 593 16.62 -14.33 15.77
CA GLN A 593 16.89 -15.68 15.31
C GLN A 593 18.37 -15.89 15.01
N ALA A 594 18.87 -17.10 15.24
CA ALA A 594 20.14 -17.56 14.71
C ALA A 594 19.87 -18.43 13.48
N THR A 595 20.49 -18.10 12.36
CA THR A 595 20.32 -18.77 11.05
C THR A 595 21.68 -19.25 10.51
N SER A 596 21.66 -19.94 9.38
CA SER A 596 22.84 -20.34 8.62
C SER A 596 23.64 -19.15 8.08
N LEU A 597 23.01 -17.97 7.96
CA LEU A 597 23.59 -16.73 7.44
C LEU A 597 24.06 -15.78 8.53
N GLY A 598 23.64 -15.98 9.78
CA GLY A 598 24.03 -15.16 10.91
C GLY A 598 22.87 -14.87 11.85
N SER A 599 22.87 -13.68 12.44
CA SER A 599 21.72 -13.19 13.17
C SER A 599 20.68 -12.71 12.16
N TYR A 600 19.41 -13.03 12.41
CA TYR A 600 18.26 -12.50 11.69
C TYR A 600 17.27 -11.95 12.70
N TRP A 601 16.47 -10.97 12.31
CA TRP A 601 15.48 -10.39 13.19
C TRP A 601 14.17 -10.16 12.45
N THR A 602 13.10 -10.06 13.23
CA THR A 602 11.77 -9.68 12.78
C THR A 602 11.21 -8.69 13.78
N ARG A 603 10.51 -7.66 13.31
CA ARG A 603 9.75 -6.75 14.16
C ARG A 603 8.28 -6.83 13.77
N LEU A 604 7.50 -7.57 14.55
CA LEU A 604 6.06 -7.58 14.37
C LEU A 604 5.45 -6.38 15.09
N SER A 605 4.83 -5.46 14.36
CA SER A 605 4.17 -4.28 14.92
C SER A 605 2.65 -4.41 14.88
N ARG A 606 1.96 -3.78 15.85
CA ARG A 606 0.51 -3.55 15.77
C ARG A 606 0.17 -2.15 16.23
N SER A 607 -0.58 -1.44 15.41
CA SER A 607 -1.12 -0.12 15.74
C SER A 607 -2.48 -0.20 16.43
N PHE A 608 -2.73 0.75 17.33
CA PHE A 608 -4.00 0.91 18.03
C PHE A 608 -4.18 2.37 18.46
N THR A 609 -5.41 2.78 18.74
CA THR A 609 -5.70 4.16 19.16
C THR A 609 -5.86 4.26 20.68
N VAL A 610 -5.09 5.14 21.32
CA VAL A 610 -5.36 5.53 22.71
C VAL A 610 -6.45 6.61 22.72
N LEU A 611 -7.60 6.24 23.22
CA LEU A 611 -8.80 7.06 23.32
C LEU A 611 -8.75 7.98 24.54
N PRO A 612 -9.36 9.17 24.47
CA PRO A 612 -9.60 10.01 25.63
C PRO A 612 -10.51 9.29 26.65
N ASP A 613 -10.45 9.69 27.91
CA ASP A 613 -11.26 9.14 29.01
C ASP A 613 -12.70 9.69 29.04
N GLY A 614 -13.03 10.61 28.13
CA GLY A 614 -14.37 11.13 27.92
C GLY A 614 -14.41 12.29 26.92
N ASP A 615 -15.63 12.80 26.70
CA ASP A 615 -15.91 13.90 25.79
C ASP A 615 -15.15 15.19 26.17
N LEU A 616 -14.70 15.94 25.17
CA LEU A 616 -14.09 17.26 25.39
C LEU A 616 -15.14 18.35 25.21
N VAL A 617 -15.67 18.87 26.33
CA VAL A 617 -16.58 20.02 26.31
C VAL A 617 -15.79 21.29 25.99
N ILE A 618 -15.94 21.81 24.77
CA ILE A 618 -15.31 23.05 24.31
C ILE A 618 -16.11 24.25 24.82
N PHE A 619 -17.44 24.18 24.75
CA PHE A 619 -18.33 25.23 25.23
C PHE A 619 -19.62 24.62 25.77
N GLY A 620 -19.80 24.65 27.09
CA GLY A 620 -21.09 24.46 27.77
C GLY A 620 -21.44 25.76 28.52
N ASP A 621 -21.40 25.72 29.86
CA ASP A 621 -21.58 26.93 30.67
C ASP A 621 -20.46 27.97 30.50
N VAL A 622 -19.23 27.52 30.24
CA VAL A 622 -18.06 28.39 30.08
C VAL A 622 -17.24 27.84 28.93
N LEU A 623 -16.63 28.74 28.15
CA LEU A 623 -15.66 28.37 27.13
C LEU A 623 -14.42 27.73 27.77
N LEU A 624 -13.99 26.59 27.23
CA LEU A 624 -12.83 25.84 27.70
C LEU A 624 -11.59 26.74 27.80
N GLU A 625 -10.82 26.58 28.88
CA GLU A 625 -9.64 27.41 29.14
C GLU A 625 -8.67 27.36 27.95
N GLY A 626 -8.19 28.52 27.52
CA GLY A 626 -7.31 28.67 26.35
C GLY A 626 -8.06 28.90 25.03
N TRP A 627 -9.35 28.59 24.95
CA TRP A 627 -10.15 28.86 23.76
C TRP A 627 -10.67 30.30 23.70
N LYS A 628 -10.89 30.80 22.49
CA LYS A 628 -11.38 32.17 22.25
C LYS A 628 -12.36 32.24 21.09
N TRP A 629 -13.47 32.94 21.32
CA TRP A 629 -14.35 33.40 20.26
C TRP A 629 -13.79 34.65 19.58
N ILE A 630 -13.71 34.62 18.25
CA ILE A 630 -13.33 35.73 17.40
C ILE A 630 -14.49 36.02 16.43
N PRO A 631 -15.27 37.09 16.64
CA PRO A 631 -16.29 37.51 15.70
C PRO A 631 -15.66 38.18 14.48
N ALA A 632 -16.18 37.88 13.29
CA ALA A 632 -15.77 38.50 12.03
C ALA A 632 -17.00 38.86 11.18
N LEU A 633 -17.04 40.12 10.71
CA LEU A 633 -18.12 40.72 9.91
C LEU A 633 -19.53 40.70 10.56
N LYS A 634 -20.06 41.89 10.90
CA LYS A 634 -21.48 42.12 11.25
C LYS A 634 -22.12 41.11 12.22
N VAL A 635 -21.39 40.73 13.26
CA VAL A 635 -21.88 39.81 14.30
C VAL A 635 -21.64 40.41 15.68
N GLU A 636 -22.65 40.32 16.55
CA GLU A 636 -22.54 40.61 17.98
C GLU A 636 -22.72 39.31 18.75
N LEU A 637 -21.77 39.01 19.64
CA LEU A 637 -21.81 37.84 20.52
C LEU A 637 -22.38 38.24 21.88
N ASP A 638 -23.39 37.52 22.33
CA ASP A 638 -23.93 37.58 23.69
C ASP A 638 -23.52 36.31 24.44
N MET A 639 -22.52 36.43 25.30
CA MET A 639 -21.98 35.33 26.11
C MET A 639 -22.83 35.07 27.37
N GLU A 640 -23.81 35.93 27.70
CA GLU A 640 -24.63 35.85 28.92
C GLU A 640 -26.11 35.55 28.59
N ALA A 641 -26.38 34.90 27.44
CA ALA A 641 -27.73 34.64 26.96
C ALA A 641 -28.45 33.53 27.76
N THR A 642 -28.81 33.83 29.00
CA THR A 642 -29.44 32.90 29.97
C THR A 642 -30.88 32.51 29.64
N ALA A 643 -31.54 33.19 28.70
CA ALA A 643 -32.97 33.01 28.41
C ALA A 643 -33.28 31.85 27.45
N GLN A 644 -32.27 31.33 26.76
CA GLN A 644 -32.36 30.27 25.76
C GLN A 644 -31.11 29.39 25.91
N THR A 645 -31.14 28.41 26.82
CA THR A 645 -30.05 27.45 27.03
C THR A 645 -30.54 26.04 26.72
N TYR A 646 -29.65 25.19 26.23
CA TYR A 646 -29.94 23.78 25.97
C TYR A 646 -29.67 22.96 27.24
N GLN A 647 -28.46 23.11 27.79
CA GLN A 647 -28.06 22.57 29.08
C GLN A 647 -27.32 23.64 29.89
N GLY A 648 -27.37 23.54 31.23
CA GLY A 648 -26.71 24.52 32.08
C GLY A 648 -27.39 25.89 32.12
N ASN A 649 -26.60 26.95 32.24
CA ASN A 649 -27.03 28.32 32.54
C ASN A 649 -26.66 29.36 31.47
N GLU A 650 -25.73 29.06 30.55
CA GLU A 650 -25.28 30.00 29.51
C GLU A 650 -25.35 29.36 28.12
N ALA A 651 -25.59 30.18 27.09
CA ALA A 651 -25.50 29.79 25.69
C ALA A 651 -24.92 30.98 24.90
N LEU A 652 -24.31 30.71 23.74
CA LEU A 652 -23.75 31.74 22.88
C LEU A 652 -24.84 32.31 21.96
N GLY A 653 -25.33 33.50 22.27
CA GLY A 653 -26.18 34.26 21.36
C GLY A 653 -25.37 34.89 20.22
N VAL A 654 -25.75 34.60 18.98
CA VAL A 654 -25.10 35.13 17.77
C VAL A 654 -26.12 36.00 17.04
N ARG A 655 -25.98 37.33 17.17
CA ARG A 655 -26.85 38.30 16.49
C ARG A 655 -26.25 38.76 15.17
N THR A 656 -27.04 38.64 14.10
CA THR A 656 -26.60 38.75 12.70
C THR A 656 -27.54 39.61 11.86
N ASP A 657 -27.01 40.28 10.83
CA ASP A 657 -27.74 41.16 9.89
C ASP A 657 -27.19 40.95 8.45
N GLY A 658 -27.22 39.69 8.01
CA GLY A 658 -26.72 39.21 6.70
C GLY A 658 -25.52 38.27 6.83
N ASN A 659 -24.47 38.49 6.02
CA ASN A 659 -23.26 37.66 6.07
C ASN A 659 -22.53 37.81 7.42
N TRP A 660 -22.32 36.69 8.11
CA TRP A 660 -21.67 36.64 9.42
C TRP A 660 -20.67 35.48 9.52
N ARG A 661 -19.71 35.63 10.44
CA ARG A 661 -18.72 34.59 10.77
C ARG A 661 -18.31 34.69 12.23
N VAL A 662 -18.31 33.55 12.92
CA VAL A 662 -17.81 33.41 14.28
C VAL A 662 -16.83 32.25 14.28
N THR A 663 -15.64 32.47 14.84
CA THR A 663 -14.61 31.44 14.92
C THR A 663 -14.23 31.16 16.36
N CYS A 664 -14.19 29.89 16.75
CA CYS A 664 -13.63 29.41 17.99
C CYS A 664 -12.20 28.92 17.75
N TRP A 665 -11.23 29.54 18.42
CA TRP A 665 -9.82 29.20 18.30
C TRP A 665 -9.33 28.52 19.58
N PRO A 666 -8.67 27.35 19.50
CA PRO A 666 -7.89 26.84 20.61
C PRO A 666 -6.60 27.66 20.79
N ALA A 667 -5.99 27.56 21.97
CA ALA A 667 -4.69 28.19 22.23
C ALA A 667 -3.53 27.53 21.47
N GLU A 668 -3.64 26.22 21.25
CA GLU A 668 -2.70 25.35 20.54
C GLU A 668 -3.51 24.44 19.60
N PRO A 669 -2.96 23.99 18.46
CA PRO A 669 -3.63 23.03 17.58
C PRO A 669 -4.08 21.78 18.35
N LEU A 670 -5.32 21.34 18.14
CA LEU A 670 -5.91 20.22 18.88
C LEU A 670 -5.87 18.93 18.05
N ASP A 671 -5.15 17.92 18.51
CA ASP A 671 -5.23 16.57 17.98
C ASP A 671 -6.63 15.96 18.24
N LEU A 672 -7.29 15.51 17.18
CA LEU A 672 -8.63 14.93 17.20
C LEU A 672 -8.63 13.40 17.29
N SER A 673 -7.47 12.76 17.35
CA SER A 673 -7.36 11.32 17.44
C SER A 673 -8.09 10.77 18.68
N GLY A 674 -8.94 9.77 18.45
CA GLY A 674 -9.78 9.16 19.48
C GLY A 674 -11.12 9.88 19.75
N TYR A 675 -11.52 10.84 18.92
CA TYR A 675 -12.88 11.41 18.92
C TYR A 675 -13.64 10.97 17.67
N ASP A 676 -14.93 10.67 17.80
CA ASP A 676 -15.78 10.21 16.70
C ASP A 676 -16.52 11.37 16.01
N ALA A 677 -16.91 12.39 16.77
CA ALA A 677 -17.76 13.47 16.26
C ALA A 677 -17.52 14.81 16.95
N LEU A 678 -17.81 15.90 16.23
CA LEU A 678 -18.13 17.19 16.86
C LEU A 678 -19.64 17.28 17.05
N GLN A 679 -20.08 17.41 18.30
CA GLN A 679 -21.47 17.65 18.65
C GLN A 679 -21.66 19.11 19.08
N PHE A 680 -22.79 19.71 18.71
CA PHE A 680 -23.23 20.99 19.25
C PHE A 680 -24.76 21.10 19.22
N ALA A 681 -25.32 21.85 20.17
CA ALA A 681 -26.72 22.24 20.15
C ALA A 681 -26.89 23.61 19.48
N ILE A 682 -27.92 23.74 18.65
CA ILE A 682 -28.29 24.99 17.99
C ILE A 682 -29.78 25.30 18.18
N HIS A 683 -30.08 26.53 18.53
CA HIS A 683 -31.44 27.05 18.57
C HIS A 683 -31.58 28.17 17.52
N PRO A 684 -32.44 28.04 16.50
CA PRO A 684 -32.57 29.06 15.46
C PRO A 684 -33.04 30.44 15.95
N GLY A 685 -33.60 30.51 17.17
CA GLY A 685 -34.00 31.77 17.82
C GLY A 685 -35.04 32.51 16.97
N ASP A 686 -34.78 33.76 16.59
CA ASP A 686 -35.55 34.50 15.58
C ASP A 686 -34.84 34.63 14.23
N ALA A 687 -33.69 33.96 14.06
CA ALA A 687 -32.91 34.01 12.84
C ALA A 687 -33.64 33.40 11.62
N SER A 688 -33.41 33.96 10.45
CA SER A 688 -33.89 33.44 9.15
C SER A 688 -32.90 33.78 8.04
N GLY A 689 -32.83 32.99 6.97
CA GLY A 689 -31.95 33.26 5.84
C GLY A 689 -31.70 32.04 4.97
N THR A 690 -30.61 32.06 4.19
CA THR A 690 -30.39 31.09 3.09
C THR A 690 -29.12 30.28 3.20
N ALA A 691 -28.27 30.53 4.21
CA ALA A 691 -27.03 29.79 4.39
C ALA A 691 -26.63 29.71 5.86
N LEU A 692 -26.27 28.52 6.31
CA LEU A 692 -25.60 28.22 7.57
C LEU A 692 -24.54 27.15 7.28
N GLN A 693 -23.30 27.40 7.68
CA GLN A 693 -22.15 26.56 7.38
C GLN A 693 -21.31 26.35 8.64
N LEU A 694 -20.81 25.13 8.78
CA LEU A 694 -19.75 24.76 9.70
C LEU A 694 -18.46 24.57 8.90
N SER A 695 -17.33 25.03 9.46
CA SER A 695 -16.02 24.68 8.92
C SER A 695 -15.07 24.24 10.02
N LEU A 696 -14.41 23.11 9.78
CA LEU A 696 -13.42 22.47 10.64
C LEU A 696 -12.16 22.30 9.82
N GLY A 697 -11.03 22.84 10.29
CA GLY A 697 -9.72 22.71 9.61
C GLY A 697 -9.62 23.29 8.19
N GLY A 698 -10.67 23.91 7.64
CA GLY A 698 -10.72 24.39 6.24
C GLY A 698 -11.82 23.72 5.41
N SER A 699 -12.19 22.49 5.77
CA SER A 699 -13.33 21.74 5.23
C SER A 699 -14.65 22.42 5.62
N LYS A 700 -15.61 22.49 4.70
CA LYS A 700 -16.87 23.23 4.87
C LYS A 700 -18.08 22.34 4.64
N MET A 701 -19.02 22.39 5.57
CA MET A 701 -20.29 21.69 5.51
C MET A 701 -21.45 22.68 5.48
N ASN A 702 -22.44 22.43 4.62
CA ASN A 702 -23.66 23.22 4.56
C ASN A 702 -24.73 22.59 5.47
N LEU A 703 -25.10 23.28 6.53
CA LEU A 703 -26.06 22.79 7.53
C LEU A 703 -27.53 23.00 7.12
N LEU A 704 -27.82 23.60 5.95
CA LEU A 704 -29.19 23.79 5.43
C LEU A 704 -29.50 22.93 4.18
N SER A 705 -28.65 21.96 3.83
CA SER A 705 -28.82 21.10 2.65
C SER A 705 -30.10 20.24 2.74
N GLU A 706 -30.74 19.94 1.61
CA GLU A 706 -31.94 19.09 1.51
C GLU A 706 -31.64 17.63 1.13
N ASP A 707 -30.37 17.23 1.01
CA ASP A 707 -30.01 15.88 0.57
C ASP A 707 -30.36 14.81 1.64
N PRO A 708 -30.94 13.65 1.24
CA PRO A 708 -31.31 12.59 2.17
C PRO A 708 -30.04 11.89 2.68
N GLY A 709 -29.58 12.27 3.88
CA GLY A 709 -28.38 11.74 4.51
C GLY A 709 -27.51 12.81 5.20
N ASP A 710 -27.75 14.09 4.91
CA ASP A 710 -26.95 15.19 5.44
C ASP A 710 -27.35 15.63 6.86
N ILE A 711 -26.34 16.09 7.59
CA ILE A 711 -26.46 16.81 8.86
C ILE A 711 -27.18 18.14 8.60
N ARG A 712 -28.40 18.28 9.15
CA ARG A 712 -29.29 19.42 8.85
C ARG A 712 -29.75 20.15 10.11
N VAL A 713 -29.81 21.48 9.99
CA VAL A 713 -30.49 22.39 10.90
C VAL A 713 -31.75 22.93 10.21
N ASP A 714 -32.90 22.76 10.85
CA ASP A 714 -34.17 23.32 10.40
C ASP A 714 -34.41 24.70 11.05
N LEU A 715 -34.33 25.77 10.27
CA LEU A 715 -34.59 27.13 10.75
C LEU A 715 -36.08 27.41 11.03
N GLU A 716 -37.00 26.56 10.56
CA GLU A 716 -38.43 26.66 10.87
C GLU A 716 -38.75 26.05 12.24
N ASP A 717 -37.99 25.04 12.67
CA ASP A 717 -38.09 24.46 14.01
C ASP A 717 -37.42 25.36 15.06
N ARG A 718 -38.25 26.10 15.80
CA ARG A 718 -37.82 27.01 16.87
C ARG A 718 -37.60 26.30 18.20
N SER A 719 -37.11 25.06 18.16
CA SER A 719 -36.63 24.30 19.30
C SER A 719 -35.13 24.01 19.17
N TRP A 720 -34.52 23.54 20.25
CA TRP A 720 -33.12 23.12 20.24
C TRP A 720 -32.95 21.88 19.38
N GLN A 721 -31.93 21.93 18.52
CA GLN A 721 -31.55 20.83 17.64
C GLN A 721 -30.11 20.45 17.97
N VAL A 722 -29.88 19.16 18.23
CA VAL A 722 -28.52 18.63 18.43
C VAL A 722 -28.00 18.19 17.08
N VAL A 723 -26.82 18.71 16.74
CA VAL A 723 -26.11 18.42 15.53
C VAL A 723 -24.86 17.62 15.90
N GLU A 724 -24.72 16.45 15.31
CA GLU A 724 -23.53 15.61 15.46
C GLU A 724 -22.88 15.45 14.10
N VAL A 725 -21.61 15.85 14.02
CA VAL A 725 -20.81 15.85 12.79
C VAL A 725 -19.74 14.78 12.95
N PRO A 726 -19.85 13.62 12.27
CA PRO A 726 -18.83 12.58 12.32
C PRO A 726 -17.50 13.14 11.80
N LEU A 727 -16.44 13.04 12.58
CA LEU A 727 -15.12 13.55 12.19
C LEU A 727 -14.56 12.78 10.98
N ALA A 728 -14.91 11.50 10.83
CA ALA A 728 -14.56 10.69 9.66
C ALA A 728 -15.17 11.21 8.34
N SER A 729 -16.21 12.06 8.40
CA SER A 729 -16.78 12.71 7.20
C SER A 729 -16.02 13.98 6.79
N ILE A 730 -14.96 14.33 7.52
CA ILE A 730 -14.23 15.58 7.36
C ILE A 730 -12.80 15.23 6.99
N ASP A 731 -12.40 15.69 5.82
CA ASP A 731 -11.01 15.64 5.39
C ASP A 731 -10.21 16.66 6.23
N LEU A 732 -9.36 16.16 7.11
CA LEU A 732 -8.53 16.92 8.04
C LEU A 732 -7.09 16.41 7.93
N ASP A 733 -6.28 17.11 7.16
CA ASP A 733 -4.85 16.78 6.99
C ASP A 733 -4.03 17.00 8.27
N ASP A 734 -4.54 17.83 9.19
CA ASP A 734 -3.81 18.36 10.35
C ASP A 734 -4.70 18.48 11.61
N ALA A 735 -4.06 18.75 12.76
CA ALA A 735 -4.72 19.09 14.01
C ALA A 735 -5.75 20.24 13.86
N LEU A 736 -6.86 20.17 14.62
CA LEU A 736 -7.92 21.18 14.58
C LEU A 736 -7.40 22.54 15.07
N ILE A 737 -7.28 23.48 14.13
CA ILE A 737 -6.83 24.86 14.41
C ILE A 737 -7.98 25.84 14.67
N SER A 738 -9.21 25.54 14.25
CA SER A 738 -10.39 26.37 14.56
C SER A 738 -11.72 25.68 14.21
N ILE A 739 -12.78 26.11 14.89
CA ILE A 739 -14.18 25.78 14.58
C ILE A 739 -14.86 27.06 14.09
N VAL A 740 -15.38 27.06 12.87
CA VAL A 740 -16.00 28.26 12.27
C VAL A 740 -17.48 28.01 12.02
N PHE A 741 -18.32 28.84 12.61
CA PHE A 741 -19.73 28.96 12.21
C PHE A 741 -19.88 30.21 11.32
N SER A 742 -20.58 30.07 10.20
CA SER A 742 -20.80 31.19 9.29
C SER A 742 -22.08 31.04 8.49
N GLY A 743 -22.56 32.12 7.90
CA GLY A 743 -23.78 32.05 7.12
C GLY A 743 -24.26 33.40 6.61
N ASN A 744 -25.44 33.38 6.03
CA ASN A 744 -26.18 34.57 5.63
C ASN A 744 -27.57 34.49 6.27
N LEU A 745 -27.66 34.95 7.52
CA LEU A 745 -28.86 34.96 8.34
C LEU A 745 -29.10 36.38 8.89
N GLU A 746 -30.36 36.71 9.12
CA GLU A 746 -30.79 37.93 9.82
C GLU A 746 -31.55 37.51 11.09
N GLY A 747 -31.19 38.07 12.23
CA GLY A 747 -31.74 37.75 13.55
C GLY A 747 -30.71 37.14 14.52
N THR A 748 -31.18 36.53 15.60
CA THR A 748 -30.38 35.92 16.66
C THR A 748 -30.59 34.41 16.67
N LEU A 749 -29.50 33.66 16.57
CA LEU A 749 -29.46 32.23 16.86
C LEU A 749 -28.63 31.97 18.12
N TYR A 750 -28.73 30.77 18.69
CA TYR A 750 -27.98 30.37 19.88
C TYR A 750 -27.22 29.07 19.62
N LEU A 751 -25.99 29.00 20.11
CA LEU A 751 -25.14 27.80 20.11
C LEU A 751 -24.84 27.40 21.56
N ASP A 752 -24.85 26.11 21.84
CA ASP A 752 -24.59 25.55 23.18
C ASP A 752 -24.01 24.13 23.04
N ASP A 753 -23.48 23.58 24.13
CA ASP A 753 -23.01 22.19 24.26
C ASP A 753 -22.07 21.73 23.13
N ILE A 754 -21.11 22.58 22.76
CA ILE A 754 -20.11 22.28 21.74
C ILE A 754 -19.06 21.36 22.36
N GLN A 755 -18.99 20.13 21.89
CA GLN A 755 -18.09 19.12 22.43
C GLN A 755 -17.57 18.15 21.36
N LEU A 756 -16.36 17.63 21.57
CA LEU A 756 -15.90 16.47 20.83
C LEU A 756 -16.32 15.21 21.57
N VAL A 757 -17.03 14.33 20.89
CA VAL A 757 -17.52 13.06 21.43
C VAL A 757 -16.40 12.04 21.36
N ALA A 758 -15.99 11.52 22.52
CA ALA A 758 -14.95 10.51 22.61
C ALA A 758 -15.40 9.24 21.88
N ALA A 759 -14.51 8.69 21.07
CA ALA A 759 -14.74 7.38 20.50
C ALA A 759 -14.84 6.35 21.62
N LYS A 760 -15.70 5.36 21.42
CA LYS A 760 -15.78 4.24 22.36
C LYS A 760 -14.76 3.19 21.95
N PRO A 761 -14.16 2.47 22.90
CA PRO A 761 -13.30 1.35 22.56
C PRO A 761 -14.09 0.41 21.66
N SER A 762 -13.49 0.06 20.53
CA SER A 762 -14.06 -0.85 19.55
C SER A 762 -14.46 -2.14 20.26
N SER A 763 -15.75 -2.45 20.23
CA SER A 763 -16.18 -3.84 20.37
C SER A 763 -15.58 -4.65 19.21
N PRO A 764 -15.35 -5.96 19.37
CA PRO A 764 -14.84 -6.78 18.27
C PRO A 764 -15.68 -6.56 17.00
N ALA A 765 -15.01 -6.46 15.85
CA ALA A 765 -15.66 -6.21 14.57
C ALA A 765 -16.83 -7.18 14.35
N ASN A 766 -17.95 -6.69 13.78
CA ASN A 766 -19.09 -7.54 13.49
C ASN A 766 -18.67 -8.63 12.48
N THR A 767 -18.68 -9.88 12.92
CA THR A 767 -18.39 -11.08 12.11
C THR A 767 -19.52 -11.44 11.14
N ALA A 768 -20.62 -10.67 11.10
CA ALA A 768 -21.69 -10.88 10.16
C ALA A 768 -21.26 -10.47 8.73
N VAL A 769 -21.32 -11.42 7.80
CA VAL A 769 -21.00 -11.22 6.39
C VAL A 769 -21.95 -10.22 5.72
N THR A 770 -23.24 -10.27 6.09
CA THR A 770 -24.25 -9.31 5.62
C THR A 770 -25.34 -9.09 6.66
N GLU A 771 -25.84 -7.85 6.73
CA GLU A 771 -26.98 -7.45 7.55
C GLU A 771 -28.07 -6.82 6.67
N GLU A 772 -29.25 -7.44 6.63
CA GLU A 772 -30.43 -6.91 5.93
C GLU A 772 -31.44 -6.33 6.92
N HIS A 773 -31.88 -5.09 6.68
CA HIS A 773 -32.90 -4.41 7.48
C HIS A 773 -34.23 -4.29 6.73
N THR A 774 -35.33 -4.57 7.43
CA THR A 774 -36.68 -4.22 6.97
C THR A 774 -37.37 -3.36 8.01
N ALA A 775 -37.76 -2.14 7.65
CA ALA A 775 -38.40 -1.14 8.52
C ALA A 775 -39.84 -1.48 8.99
N THR A 776 -40.23 -2.77 8.98
CA THR A 776 -41.54 -3.18 9.48
C THR A 776 -41.51 -3.14 11.01
N LEU A 777 -42.31 -2.24 11.62
CA LEU A 777 -42.37 -2.04 13.07
C LEU A 777 -42.87 -3.30 13.80
N PRO A 778 -41.97 -4.07 14.46
CA PRO A 778 -42.35 -5.26 15.20
C PRO A 778 -43.06 -4.84 16.50
N GLN A 779 -44.03 -5.63 16.97
CA GLN A 779 -44.72 -5.32 18.24
C GLN A 779 -43.91 -5.74 19.49
N SER A 780 -42.83 -6.50 19.33
CA SER A 780 -42.07 -7.09 20.43
C SER A 780 -40.60 -7.29 20.05
N PHE A 781 -39.73 -7.20 21.06
CA PHE A 781 -38.33 -7.60 20.99
C PHE A 781 -38.23 -9.13 20.89
N THR A 782 -37.56 -9.65 19.87
CA THR A 782 -37.42 -11.11 19.66
C THR A 782 -36.09 -11.48 19.05
N LEU A 783 -35.49 -12.57 19.55
CA LEU A 783 -34.38 -13.29 18.92
C LEU A 783 -34.87 -14.65 18.41
N ASN A 784 -34.79 -14.86 17.09
CA ASN A 784 -35.25 -16.10 16.46
C ASN A 784 -34.17 -17.19 16.51
N GLN A 785 -34.61 -18.44 16.49
CA GLN A 785 -33.74 -19.61 16.32
C GLN A 785 -32.98 -19.52 14.99
N ASN A 786 -31.69 -19.84 15.00
CA ASN A 786 -30.84 -19.80 13.81
C ASN A 786 -31.32 -20.83 12.76
N TYR A 787 -31.13 -20.53 11.48
CA TYR A 787 -31.38 -21.45 10.37
C TYR A 787 -30.03 -21.96 9.84
N PRO A 788 -29.52 -23.12 10.32
CA PRO A 788 -28.22 -23.63 9.90
C PRO A 788 -28.25 -24.10 8.45
N ASN A 789 -27.19 -23.80 7.68
CA ASN A 789 -26.97 -24.42 6.38
C ASN A 789 -26.44 -25.85 6.58
N PRO A 790 -27.04 -26.88 5.96
CA PRO A 790 -26.56 -28.26 6.10
C PRO A 790 -25.32 -28.58 5.23
N PHE A 791 -24.84 -27.65 4.41
CA PHE A 791 -23.75 -27.87 3.45
C PHE A 791 -22.50 -27.02 3.70
N ASN A 792 -22.56 -26.03 4.60
CA ASN A 792 -21.42 -25.20 5.01
C ASN A 792 -21.68 -24.58 6.38
N SER A 793 -20.68 -23.86 6.92
CA SER A 793 -20.73 -23.19 8.23
C SER A 793 -21.62 -21.95 8.28
N SER A 794 -22.22 -21.52 7.16
CA SER A 794 -23.07 -20.35 7.16
C SER A 794 -24.40 -20.60 7.89
N THR A 795 -24.85 -19.61 8.65
CA THR A 795 -26.17 -19.64 9.29
C THR A 795 -26.82 -18.26 9.26
N VAL A 796 -28.15 -18.28 9.20
CA VAL A 796 -28.96 -17.06 9.24
C VAL A 796 -29.53 -16.86 10.65
N ILE A 797 -29.35 -15.67 11.20
CA ILE A 797 -29.89 -15.26 12.49
C ILE A 797 -30.81 -14.07 12.28
N ARG A 798 -31.98 -14.08 12.92
CA ARG A 798 -32.98 -13.01 12.77
C ARG A 798 -33.37 -12.46 14.12
N PHE A 799 -33.49 -11.14 14.21
CA PHE A 799 -34.03 -10.48 15.38
C PHE A 799 -34.93 -9.30 15.02
N ALA A 800 -35.71 -8.82 15.98
CA ALA A 800 -36.64 -7.73 15.77
C ALA A 800 -36.61 -6.76 16.96
N LEU A 801 -36.61 -5.46 16.66
CA LEU A 801 -36.58 -4.37 17.64
C LEU A 801 -37.85 -3.51 17.52
N PRO A 802 -38.65 -3.35 18.59
CA PRO A 802 -39.87 -2.55 18.57
C PRO A 802 -39.61 -1.03 18.56
N THR A 803 -38.43 -0.60 19.02
CA THR A 803 -37.95 0.78 19.05
C THR A 803 -36.47 0.79 18.69
N THR A 804 -35.96 1.94 18.24
CA THR A 804 -34.51 2.13 18.08
C THR A 804 -33.81 1.85 19.40
N ALA A 805 -32.76 1.04 19.37
CA ALA A 805 -32.01 0.64 20.55
C ALA A 805 -30.57 0.34 20.16
N ASP A 806 -29.66 0.60 21.11
CA ASP A 806 -28.30 0.08 21.09
C ASP A 806 -28.35 -1.44 21.36
N VAL A 807 -27.75 -2.27 20.51
CA VAL A 807 -27.84 -3.73 20.60
C VAL A 807 -26.47 -4.39 20.67
N ASP A 808 -26.38 -5.44 21.47
CA ASP A 808 -25.27 -6.40 21.51
C ASP A 808 -25.84 -7.78 21.19
N LEU A 809 -25.46 -8.31 20.02
CA LEU A 809 -25.73 -9.67 19.58
C LEU A 809 -24.43 -10.45 19.44
N SER A 810 -24.17 -11.34 20.38
CA SER A 810 -22.92 -12.11 20.43
C SER A 810 -23.15 -13.61 20.64
N ILE A 811 -22.23 -14.42 20.12
CA ILE A 811 -22.18 -15.89 20.23
C ILE A 811 -21.22 -16.28 21.35
N PHE A 812 -21.59 -17.31 22.10
CA PHE A 812 -20.84 -17.86 23.23
C PHE A 812 -20.66 -19.36 23.08
N ASN A 813 -19.50 -19.87 23.49
CA ASN A 813 -19.30 -21.31 23.66
C ASN A 813 -20.05 -21.82 24.92
N LEU A 814 -20.06 -23.14 25.14
CA LEU A 814 -20.74 -23.74 26.30
C LEU A 814 -20.06 -23.44 27.66
N ALA A 815 -18.83 -22.94 27.64
CA ALA A 815 -18.14 -22.43 28.84
C ALA A 815 -18.54 -20.98 29.16
N GLY A 816 -19.30 -20.31 28.29
CA GLY A 816 -19.75 -18.93 28.46
C GLY A 816 -18.76 -17.88 27.98
N GLN A 817 -17.71 -18.26 27.26
CA GLN A 817 -16.81 -17.32 26.61
C GLN A 817 -17.45 -16.84 25.31
N GLN A 818 -17.39 -15.53 25.05
CA GLN A 818 -17.79 -14.94 23.78
C GLN A 818 -16.82 -15.42 22.70
N VAL A 819 -17.35 -15.76 21.53
CA VAL A 819 -16.59 -16.26 20.39
C VAL A 819 -16.89 -15.54 19.09
N ALA A 820 -17.98 -14.76 19.01
CA ALA A 820 -18.25 -13.93 17.85
C ALA A 820 -19.22 -12.80 18.23
N THR A 821 -19.05 -11.64 17.63
CA THR A 821 -19.92 -10.47 17.73
C THR A 821 -20.60 -10.32 16.39
N LEU A 822 -21.93 -10.46 16.33
CA LEU A 822 -22.69 -10.48 15.08
C LEU A 822 -23.30 -9.12 14.75
N ALA A 823 -23.70 -8.38 15.78
CA ALA A 823 -24.19 -7.01 15.65
C ALA A 823 -23.93 -6.27 16.96
N ASP A 824 -23.19 -5.17 16.87
CA ASP A 824 -22.99 -4.20 17.94
C ASP A 824 -23.39 -2.79 17.49
N GLY A 825 -23.91 -1.99 18.42
CA GLY A 825 -24.25 -0.57 18.22
C GLY A 825 -25.74 -0.27 17.94
N ILE A 826 -26.02 0.99 17.59
CA ILE A 826 -27.40 1.50 17.43
C ILE A 826 -28.07 0.85 16.21
N ARG A 827 -29.28 0.32 16.42
CA ARG A 827 -30.15 -0.21 15.37
C ARG A 827 -31.52 0.43 15.44
N ALA A 828 -32.03 0.87 14.29
CA ALA A 828 -33.38 1.42 14.16
C ALA A 828 -34.46 0.37 14.49
N ALA A 829 -35.69 0.82 14.80
CA ALA A 829 -36.82 -0.09 14.92
C ALA A 829 -37.03 -0.88 13.61
N GLY A 830 -37.22 -2.19 13.68
CA GLY A 830 -37.36 -3.04 12.49
C GLY A 830 -37.00 -4.49 12.72
N THR A 831 -36.97 -5.25 11.63
CA THR A 831 -36.53 -6.65 11.60
C THR A 831 -35.20 -6.75 10.88
N TYR A 832 -34.29 -7.55 11.44
CA TYR A 832 -32.93 -7.73 10.97
C TYR A 832 -32.68 -9.20 10.61
N THR A 833 -31.98 -9.42 9.50
CA THR A 833 -31.48 -10.73 9.07
C THR A 833 -29.97 -10.63 8.92
N LEU A 834 -29.25 -11.43 9.70
CA LEU A 834 -27.81 -11.52 9.70
C LEU A 834 -27.37 -12.84 9.08
N HIS A 835 -26.41 -12.78 8.17
CA HIS A 835 -25.69 -13.93 7.67
C HIS A 835 -24.33 -14.00 8.34
N TRP A 836 -24.04 -15.11 9.01
CA TRP A 836 -22.76 -15.38 9.63
C TRP A 836 -22.15 -16.61 8.97
N ASP A 837 -20.85 -16.60 8.69
CA ASP A 837 -20.14 -17.68 7.99
C ASP A 837 -19.55 -18.74 8.92
N GLY A 838 -19.68 -18.56 10.23
CA GLY A 838 -19.17 -19.48 11.24
C GLY A 838 -17.76 -19.18 11.73
N ARG A 839 -17.21 -17.98 11.45
CA ARG A 839 -15.92 -17.51 11.97
C ARG A 839 -16.05 -16.72 13.27
N ASP A 840 -15.03 -16.75 14.10
CA ASP A 840 -14.94 -15.92 15.31
C ASP A 840 -14.50 -14.48 15.00
N ASP A 841 -14.40 -13.67 16.05
CA ASP A 841 -14.00 -12.25 15.98
C ASP A 841 -12.59 -12.04 15.36
N ASP A 842 -11.76 -13.10 15.33
CA ASP A 842 -10.42 -13.11 14.76
C ASP A 842 -10.40 -13.73 13.34
N GLY A 843 -11.57 -13.95 12.74
CA GLY A 843 -11.72 -14.56 11.41
C GLY A 843 -11.41 -16.06 11.36
N GLN A 844 -11.17 -16.71 12.50
CA GLN A 844 -10.88 -18.15 12.56
C GLN A 844 -12.17 -18.97 12.53
N PRO A 845 -12.21 -20.09 11.79
CA PRO A 845 -13.44 -20.83 11.63
C PRO A 845 -13.76 -21.71 12.85
N LEU A 846 -14.95 -21.55 13.42
CA LEU A 846 -15.39 -22.31 14.59
C LEU A 846 -15.68 -23.80 14.28
N ALA A 847 -15.55 -24.64 15.30
CA ALA A 847 -15.83 -26.07 15.20
C ALA A 847 -17.34 -26.36 15.12
N SER A 848 -17.75 -27.43 14.43
CA SER A 848 -19.15 -27.87 14.45
C SER A 848 -19.59 -28.21 15.87
N GLY A 849 -20.74 -27.69 16.31
CA GLY A 849 -21.14 -27.83 17.70
C GLY A 849 -22.37 -27.03 18.09
N VAL A 850 -22.65 -27.06 19.40
CA VAL A 850 -23.72 -26.27 20.01
C VAL A 850 -23.11 -25.07 20.72
N TYR A 851 -23.58 -23.89 20.33
CA TYR A 851 -23.22 -22.60 20.90
C TYR A 851 -24.47 -21.96 21.53
N LEU A 852 -24.27 -20.84 22.20
CA LEU A 852 -25.34 -19.95 22.64
C LEU A 852 -25.17 -18.63 21.89
N TYR A 853 -26.25 -17.90 21.66
CA TYR A 853 -26.17 -16.54 21.18
C TYR A 853 -27.23 -15.72 21.88
N ARG A 854 -26.86 -14.47 22.19
CA ARG A 854 -27.61 -13.60 23.07
C ARG A 854 -27.72 -12.24 22.42
N LEU A 855 -28.95 -11.76 22.34
CA LEU A 855 -29.28 -10.38 22.00
C LEU A 855 -29.60 -9.62 23.28
N ARG A 856 -29.02 -8.45 23.46
CA ARG A 856 -29.28 -7.56 24.58
C ARG A 856 -29.39 -6.11 24.09
N THR A 857 -30.24 -5.31 24.72
CA THR A 857 -30.24 -3.85 24.54
C THR A 857 -29.24 -3.19 25.48
N GLY A 858 -28.58 -2.11 25.06
CA GLY A 858 -27.55 -1.40 25.83
C GLY A 858 -28.02 -0.91 27.21
N ASP A 859 -29.30 -0.59 27.35
CA ASP A 859 -29.93 -0.23 28.64
C ASP A 859 -30.15 -1.42 29.59
N GLY A 860 -29.89 -2.65 29.13
CA GLY A 860 -30.06 -3.91 29.84
C GLY A 860 -31.50 -4.30 30.17
N GLN A 861 -32.51 -3.59 29.66
CA GLN A 861 -33.91 -3.87 29.97
C GLN A 861 -34.47 -5.06 29.17
N GLN A 862 -33.91 -5.34 27.98
CA GLN A 862 -34.36 -6.43 27.11
C GLN A 862 -33.19 -7.36 26.78
N GLN A 863 -33.41 -8.66 26.98
CA GLN A 863 -32.41 -9.69 26.69
C GLN A 863 -33.10 -11.00 26.29
N GLU A 864 -32.60 -11.63 25.23
CA GLU A 864 -32.98 -12.99 24.86
C GLU A 864 -31.74 -13.83 24.53
N THR A 865 -31.80 -15.12 24.84
CA THR A 865 -30.74 -16.08 24.54
C THR A 865 -31.33 -17.29 23.83
N ARG A 866 -30.60 -17.83 22.86
CA ARG A 866 -30.97 -19.01 22.08
C ARG A 866 -29.77 -19.94 21.95
N LYS A 867 -30.05 -21.21 21.61
CA LYS A 867 -29.01 -22.19 21.28
C LYS A 867 -28.71 -22.08 19.79
N LEU A 868 -27.46 -22.03 19.39
CA LEU A 868 -27.05 -22.09 18.00
C LEU A 868 -26.48 -23.47 17.69
N LEU A 869 -26.94 -24.06 16.59
CA LEU A 869 -26.31 -25.25 16.03
C LEU A 869 -25.45 -24.80 14.84
N LEU A 870 -24.15 -25.03 14.92
CA LEU A 870 -23.21 -24.80 13.83
C LEU A 870 -22.86 -26.15 13.20
N LEU A 871 -23.11 -26.28 11.90
CA LEU A 871 -22.77 -27.45 11.09
C LEU A 871 -21.68 -27.03 10.13
N ARG A 872 -20.71 -27.91 9.88
CA ARG A 872 -19.63 -27.64 8.93
C ARG A 872 -19.61 -28.75 7.90
#